data_AF-A0A1I3MHG1-F1
#
_entry.id   AF-A0A1I3MHG1-F1
#
_cell.length_a   1.000
_cell.length_b   1.000
_cell.length_c   1.000
_cell.angle_alpha   90.00
_cell.angle_beta   90.00
_cell.angle_gamma   90.00
#
_symmetry.space_group_name_H-M   'P 1'
#
loop_
_entity.id
_entity.type
_entity.pdbx_description
1 polymer ?
#
loop_
_entity_poly.entity_id
_entity_poly.type
_entity_poly.pdbx_seq_one_letter_code
_entity_poly.pdbx_strand_id
1 'polypeptide(L)'
;MSDAVTDNKVAVNVEGVGKAASTAKAANSTQLTDRRVKSLGAGINPPYNPYRLASFLELNETLATGIRKKSRYEVGYGFDIVPWADLDADEADDIEREVVRWFWHGPDSKWQTKARQTAEPATPEEVKELTRQDYHLIGWCCLEILTDLEGRPIGLAYVPARTVRVRKPQSQFDQTRHPEEGRFVDGDLGDLASRGYVQVRNGERRYFGEAGDRYRGLEVDITAGGDGEPPTIRYQSDGSEEEPVFVDRETGDVVQGSAEGLETAPANELIFITNPSPLTDDYGVPDWISATRTIAADEAAKDYNADFFDNDTIPRFAIKVKSGELTEESKRDLRQMLNGLREESHRTVILEVDKFESRLDQDVEIELEPLGQGISEEMSFEAFREKNESEIAKVLEIPPIKIGNTGTSNRSNSEQQDKDFALEVVQPEQHKFAQRLYAIIHQQALGVTDWTLEYELRGADQPKQDAEVARRKIQAVNGAVPINRALEMAGMEPLPDDHPIGGEATLVANVGDVGQEPAEPSVEEQLPPERNKIGERDWADVEAELAEKDEIDTEQFNSSNLDEGLYDYEDEELYLSFLRDEGESSLYTYVDIPPTEWSALTSASSAGSYHHSNIRLSYAYLEITNFHSRLPEGEMPDDPPDDVPM
;
A
#
# COMPACT_ATOMS: atom_id res chain seq x y z
N MET A 1 -16.24 -79.41 -57.08
CA MET A 1 -16.30 -79.79 -55.65
C MET A 1 -14.88 -79.74 -55.12
N SER A 2 -14.56 -78.74 -54.32
CA SER A 2 -13.27 -78.59 -53.66
C SER A 2 -13.38 -77.48 -52.61
N ASP A 3 -12.81 -77.78 -51.45
CA ASP A 3 -12.79 -77.01 -50.21
C ASP A 3 -12.21 -75.59 -50.32
N ALA A 4 -12.61 -74.72 -49.38
CA ALA A 4 -11.72 -73.73 -48.79
C ALA A 4 -12.19 -73.31 -47.39
N VAL A 5 -11.27 -73.46 -46.44
CA VAL A 5 -11.28 -72.99 -45.06
C VAL A 5 -11.63 -71.50 -45.00
N THR A 6 -12.55 -71.10 -44.12
CA THR A 6 -12.83 -69.68 -43.83
C THR A 6 -12.33 -69.31 -42.44
N ASP A 7 -11.58 -68.22 -42.45
CA ASP A 7 -10.75 -67.65 -41.40
C ASP A 7 -11.60 -67.10 -40.25
N ASN A 8 -11.25 -67.46 -39.01
CA ASN A 8 -12.00 -67.14 -37.80
C ASN A 8 -11.57 -65.77 -37.26
N LYS A 9 -12.20 -64.69 -37.73
CA LYS A 9 -12.09 -63.36 -37.11
C LYS A 9 -13.29 -63.11 -36.20
N VAL A 10 -13.06 -63.25 -34.89
CA VAL A 10 -13.97 -62.75 -33.84
C VAL A 10 -13.95 -61.22 -33.91
N ALA A 11 -14.99 -60.64 -34.51
CA ALA A 11 -15.25 -59.21 -34.44
C ALA A 11 -15.89 -58.91 -33.07
N VAL A 12 -15.14 -58.19 -32.23
CA VAL A 12 -15.68 -57.55 -31.02
C VAL A 12 -16.60 -56.43 -31.48
N ASN A 13 -17.91 -56.63 -31.38
CA ASN A 13 -18.89 -55.57 -31.49
C ASN A 13 -18.77 -54.69 -30.24
N VAL A 14 -18.20 -53.50 -30.40
CA VAL A 14 -18.37 -52.41 -29.45
C VAL A 14 -19.78 -51.87 -29.69
N GLU A 15 -20.74 -52.38 -28.92
CA GLU A 15 -22.06 -51.76 -28.82
C GLU A 15 -21.90 -50.37 -28.20
N GLY A 16 -22.33 -49.37 -28.96
CA GLY A 16 -22.43 -48.00 -28.50
C GLY A 16 -23.34 -47.92 -27.28
N VAL A 17 -22.76 -47.51 -26.16
CA VAL A 17 -23.51 -47.11 -24.98
C VAL A 17 -24.25 -45.82 -25.31
N GLY A 18 -25.55 -45.98 -25.57
CA GLY A 18 -26.63 -45.09 -25.18
C GLY A 18 -26.42 -43.58 -25.31
N LYS A 19 -26.86 -43.03 -26.45
CA LYS A 19 -27.44 -41.68 -26.50
C LYS A 19 -28.71 -41.65 -25.63
N ALA A 20 -28.60 -41.14 -24.41
CA ALA A 20 -29.62 -40.32 -23.70
C ALA A 20 -29.25 -40.11 -22.22
N ALA A 21 -28.03 -39.60 -21.94
CA ALA A 21 -27.61 -38.86 -20.75
C ALA A 21 -26.10 -38.59 -20.87
N SER A 22 -25.60 -37.47 -20.34
CA SER A 22 -24.17 -37.12 -20.20
C SER A 22 -23.42 -36.47 -21.39
N THR A 23 -23.91 -35.32 -21.85
CA THR A 23 -23.02 -34.30 -22.45
C THR A 23 -23.14 -32.95 -21.74
N ALA A 24 -23.27 -32.96 -20.42
CA ALA A 24 -22.91 -31.79 -19.62
C ALA A 24 -21.40 -31.88 -19.40
N LYS A 25 -20.66 -30.90 -19.93
CA LYS A 25 -19.27 -30.66 -19.53
C LYS A 25 -19.26 -30.49 -18.00
N ALA A 26 -18.28 -31.05 -17.29
CA ALA A 26 -18.21 -30.87 -15.85
C ALA A 26 -18.18 -29.36 -15.53
N ALA A 27 -19.14 -28.90 -14.71
CA ALA A 27 -19.20 -27.52 -14.26
C ALA A 27 -18.03 -27.18 -13.31
N ASN A 28 -17.45 -28.20 -12.67
CA ASN A 28 -16.39 -28.08 -11.68
C ASN A 28 -15.16 -28.93 -12.03
N SER A 29 -14.04 -28.65 -11.35
CA SER A 29 -12.79 -29.40 -11.47
C SER A 29 -12.99 -30.89 -11.15
N THR A 30 -12.38 -31.77 -11.96
CA THR A 30 -12.39 -33.23 -11.75
C THR A 30 -11.14 -33.74 -11.04
N GLN A 31 -10.35 -32.83 -10.44
CA GLN A 31 -9.16 -33.18 -9.68
C GLN A 31 -9.49 -34.05 -8.47
N LEU A 32 -8.61 -35.00 -8.17
CA LEU A 32 -8.73 -35.82 -6.97
C LEU A 32 -8.33 -35.00 -5.73
N THR A 33 -9.05 -35.16 -4.63
CA THR A 33 -8.71 -34.54 -3.36
C THR A 33 -7.42 -35.12 -2.77
N ASP A 34 -6.54 -34.28 -2.22
CA ASP A 34 -5.37 -34.76 -1.44
C ASP A 34 -5.82 -35.68 -0.28
N ARG A 35 -5.16 -36.84 -0.17
CA ARG A 35 -5.44 -37.91 0.78
C ARG A 35 -4.44 -37.97 1.94
N ARG A 36 -3.58 -36.97 2.14
CA ARG A 36 -2.67 -36.93 3.29
C ARG A 36 -3.44 -37.19 4.59
N VAL A 37 -3.02 -38.23 5.31
CA VAL A 37 -3.69 -38.83 6.48
C VAL A 37 -4.22 -37.76 7.44
N LYS A 38 -5.56 -37.59 7.47
CA LYS A 38 -6.24 -36.61 8.32
C LYS A 38 -6.47 -37.25 9.70
N SER A 39 -5.85 -36.69 10.73
CA SER A 39 -6.10 -37.08 12.12
C SER A 39 -7.53 -36.70 12.53
N LEU A 40 -8.17 -37.53 13.36
CA LEU A 40 -9.39 -37.15 14.09
C LEU A 40 -9.10 -35.89 14.93
N GLY A 41 -9.85 -34.80 14.71
CA GLY A 41 -9.62 -33.51 15.36
C GLY A 41 -10.60 -32.41 14.89
N ALA A 42 -10.48 -31.21 15.47
CA ALA A 42 -11.29 -30.04 15.12
C ALA A 42 -10.84 -29.42 13.78
N GLY A 43 -11.08 -30.13 12.69
CA GLY A 43 -10.67 -29.75 11.33
C GLY A 43 -9.31 -30.31 10.89
N ILE A 44 -8.89 -29.93 9.70
CA ILE A 44 -7.62 -30.35 9.07
C ILE A 44 -6.47 -29.58 9.72
N ASN A 45 -5.38 -30.29 10.00
CA ASN A 45 -4.16 -29.65 10.48
C ASN A 45 -3.50 -28.85 9.34
N PRO A 46 -3.22 -27.55 9.53
CA PRO A 46 -2.48 -26.78 8.54
C PRO A 46 -1.06 -27.33 8.34
N PRO A 47 -0.44 -27.09 7.16
CA PRO A 47 0.89 -27.61 6.84
C PRO A 47 1.99 -27.08 7.79
N TYR A 48 1.80 -25.86 8.31
CA TYR A 48 2.67 -25.22 9.29
C TYR A 48 1.85 -24.80 10.51
N ASN A 49 2.47 -24.76 11.70
CA ASN A 49 1.77 -24.30 12.90
C ASN A 49 1.47 -22.78 12.79
N PRO A 50 0.20 -22.37 12.72
CA PRO A 50 -0.12 -20.98 12.43
C PRO A 50 0.15 -20.03 13.61
N TYR A 51 0.17 -20.53 14.85
CA TYR A 51 0.59 -19.73 16.01
C TYR A 51 2.09 -19.43 15.95
N ARG A 52 2.88 -20.38 15.46
CA ARG A 52 4.32 -20.17 15.25
C ARG A 52 4.57 -19.21 14.08
N LEU A 53 3.79 -19.28 13.00
CA LEU A 53 3.89 -18.30 11.92
C LEU A 53 3.56 -16.89 12.43
N ALA A 54 2.49 -16.76 13.21
CA ALA A 54 2.09 -15.47 13.77
C ALA A 54 3.14 -14.84 14.69
N SER A 55 3.90 -15.63 15.45
CA SER A 55 4.92 -15.09 16.36
C SER A 55 6.07 -14.39 15.63
N PHE A 56 6.34 -14.72 14.36
CA PHE A 56 7.40 -14.06 13.60
C PHE A 56 7.17 -12.56 13.41
N LEU A 57 5.92 -12.09 13.52
CA LEU A 57 5.60 -10.66 13.52
C LEU A 57 6.24 -9.90 14.69
N GLU A 58 6.45 -10.58 15.83
CA GLU A 58 7.10 -9.99 17.02
C GLU A 58 8.62 -10.18 17.01
N LEU A 59 9.14 -11.13 16.22
CA LEU A 59 10.56 -11.49 16.20
C LEU A 59 11.37 -10.69 15.17
N ASN A 60 10.72 -10.13 14.14
CA ASN A 60 11.44 -9.46 13.06
C ASN A 60 10.69 -8.21 12.54
N GLU A 61 11.30 -7.05 12.72
CA GLU A 61 10.74 -5.75 12.36
C GLU A 61 10.62 -5.52 10.86
N THR A 62 11.51 -6.09 10.04
CA THR A 62 11.44 -5.99 8.57
C THR A 62 10.25 -6.75 8.05
N LEU A 63 10.04 -7.97 8.53
CA LEU A 63 8.87 -8.78 8.21
C LEU A 63 7.58 -8.07 8.65
N ALA A 64 7.54 -7.58 9.88
CA ALA A 64 6.37 -6.90 10.42
C ALA A 64 6.03 -5.61 9.65
N THR A 65 7.04 -4.78 9.38
CA THR A 65 6.87 -3.55 8.61
C THR A 65 6.45 -3.86 7.18
N GLY A 66 7.08 -4.83 6.54
CA GLY A 66 6.76 -5.24 5.19
C GLY A 66 5.31 -5.71 5.06
N ILE A 67 4.90 -6.69 5.87
CA ILE A 67 3.52 -7.21 5.86
C ILE A 67 2.50 -6.10 6.10
N ARG A 68 2.75 -5.22 7.08
CA ARG A 68 1.86 -4.10 7.37
C ARG A 68 1.76 -3.11 6.21
N LYS A 69 2.90 -2.75 5.60
CA LYS A 69 2.94 -1.83 4.45
C LYS A 69 2.23 -2.45 3.25
N LYS A 70 2.55 -3.68 2.86
CA LYS A 70 1.90 -4.37 1.73
C LYS A 70 0.39 -4.44 1.92
N SER A 71 -0.07 -4.85 3.11
CA SER A 71 -1.51 -4.90 3.44
C SER A 71 -2.18 -3.53 3.33
N ARG A 72 -1.52 -2.46 3.80
CA ARG A 72 -2.04 -1.10 3.69
C ARG A 72 -2.11 -0.60 2.25
N TYR A 73 -1.09 -0.87 1.44
CA TYR A 73 -1.10 -0.52 0.02
C TYR A 73 -2.21 -1.25 -0.73
N GLU A 74 -2.50 -2.51 -0.36
CA GLU A 74 -3.58 -3.26 -0.98
C GLU A 74 -4.96 -2.68 -0.61
N VAL A 75 -5.25 -2.37 0.65
CA VAL A 75 -6.65 -2.07 1.07
C VAL A 75 -6.83 -0.92 2.05
N GLY A 76 -5.75 -0.34 2.56
CA GLY A 76 -5.78 0.63 3.66
C GLY A 76 -5.91 2.10 3.23
N TYR A 77 -5.87 2.39 1.93
CA TYR A 77 -6.06 3.75 1.40
C TYR A 77 -7.52 4.08 1.09
N GLY A 78 -8.38 3.06 0.98
CA GLY A 78 -9.77 3.23 0.60
C GLY A 78 -10.08 2.54 -0.72
N PHE A 79 -11.31 2.70 -1.17
CA PHE A 79 -11.83 2.12 -2.40
C PHE A 79 -13.09 2.89 -2.82
N ASP A 80 -13.34 2.88 -4.12
CA ASP A 80 -14.52 3.46 -4.75
C ASP A 80 -15.45 2.36 -5.26
N ILE A 81 -16.74 2.72 -5.38
CA ILE A 81 -17.75 1.87 -6.02
C ILE A 81 -17.83 2.29 -7.48
N VAL A 82 -17.45 1.38 -8.37
CA VAL A 82 -17.35 1.64 -9.82
C VAL A 82 -18.20 0.66 -10.60
N PRO A 83 -18.66 1.01 -11.82
CA PRO A 83 -19.32 0.06 -12.70
C PRO A 83 -18.42 -1.16 -12.96
N TRP A 84 -19.01 -2.34 -13.09
CA TRP A 84 -18.27 -3.56 -13.36
C TRP A 84 -17.95 -3.69 -14.85
N ALA A 85 -16.70 -4.08 -15.13
CA ALA A 85 -16.16 -4.23 -16.48
C ALA A 85 -16.23 -2.91 -17.29
N ASP A 86 -16.60 -2.97 -18.56
CA ASP A 86 -16.69 -1.83 -19.46
C ASP A 86 -18.12 -1.24 -19.51
N LEU A 87 -18.91 -1.41 -18.44
CA LEU A 87 -20.27 -0.87 -18.37
C LEU A 87 -20.22 0.64 -18.15
N ASP A 88 -20.95 1.39 -18.97
CA ASP A 88 -21.07 2.84 -18.80
C ASP A 88 -21.89 3.14 -17.53
N ALA A 89 -21.45 4.13 -16.75
CA ALA A 89 -22.10 4.46 -15.48
C ALA A 89 -23.57 4.87 -15.63
N ASP A 90 -23.94 5.44 -16.79
CA ASP A 90 -25.32 5.83 -17.12
C ASP A 90 -26.21 4.63 -17.52
N GLU A 91 -25.60 3.49 -17.85
CA GLU A 91 -26.32 2.25 -18.19
C GLU A 91 -26.48 1.31 -16.98
N ALA A 92 -25.67 1.51 -15.93
CA ALA A 92 -25.68 0.70 -14.71
C ALA A 92 -26.89 0.98 -13.82
N ASP A 93 -27.41 -0.04 -13.13
CA ASP A 93 -28.58 0.11 -12.27
C ASP A 93 -28.28 0.95 -11.00
N ASP A 94 -28.92 2.10 -10.86
CA ASP A 94 -28.79 3.00 -9.71
C ASP A 94 -29.25 2.36 -8.38
N ILE A 95 -30.26 1.49 -8.42
CA ILE A 95 -30.76 0.80 -7.22
C ILE A 95 -29.69 -0.19 -6.72
N GLU A 96 -29.01 -0.89 -7.63
CA GLU A 96 -27.88 -1.75 -7.28
C GLU A 96 -26.72 -0.94 -6.66
N ARG A 97 -26.45 0.25 -7.22
CA ARG A 97 -25.46 1.18 -6.67
C ARG A 97 -25.79 1.55 -5.22
N GLU A 98 -27.05 1.87 -4.94
CA GLU A 98 -27.51 2.19 -3.59
C GLU A 98 -27.36 1.00 -2.63
N VAL A 99 -27.66 -0.22 -3.07
CA VAL A 99 -27.44 -1.44 -2.26
C VAL A 99 -25.98 -1.56 -1.83
N VAL A 100 -25.04 -1.48 -2.80
CA VAL A 100 -23.60 -1.60 -2.52
C VAL A 100 -23.13 -0.44 -1.63
N ARG A 101 -23.57 0.79 -1.92
CA ARG A 101 -23.24 1.96 -1.11
C ARG A 101 -23.71 1.80 0.33
N TRP A 102 -24.92 1.30 0.56
CA TRP A 102 -25.44 1.11 1.91
C TRP A 102 -24.71 0.00 2.65
N PHE A 103 -24.33 -1.08 1.96
CA PHE A 103 -23.53 -2.14 2.56
C PHE A 103 -22.14 -1.63 3.00
N TRP A 104 -21.43 -0.87 2.16
CA TRP A 104 -20.06 -0.42 2.47
C TRP A 104 -19.99 0.80 3.37
N HIS A 105 -20.91 1.76 3.19
CA HIS A 105 -20.84 3.09 3.82
C HIS A 105 -22.13 3.50 4.54
N GLY A 106 -23.16 2.66 4.53
CA GLY A 106 -24.43 2.96 5.18
C GLY A 106 -24.34 2.96 6.71
N PRO A 107 -25.27 3.64 7.39
CA PRO A 107 -25.29 3.76 8.86
C PRO A 107 -25.47 2.41 9.58
N ASP A 108 -26.09 1.43 8.93
CA ASP A 108 -26.32 0.10 9.48
C ASP A 108 -25.14 -0.86 9.23
N SER A 109 -24.17 -0.45 8.42
CA SER A 109 -22.98 -1.24 8.11
C SER A 109 -22.16 -1.53 9.38
N LYS A 110 -21.76 -2.79 9.57
CA LYS A 110 -21.09 -3.29 10.77
C LYS A 110 -19.70 -3.83 10.45
N TRP A 111 -18.69 -3.23 11.06
CA TRP A 111 -17.30 -3.63 10.92
C TRP A 111 -16.72 -3.98 12.28
N GLN A 112 -16.04 -5.12 12.39
CA GLN A 112 -15.47 -5.58 13.65
C GLN A 112 -14.05 -6.11 13.46
N THR A 113 -13.10 -5.55 14.22
CA THR A 113 -11.70 -6.02 14.26
C THR A 113 -11.46 -7.01 15.41
N LYS A 114 -12.43 -7.19 16.31
CA LYS A 114 -12.32 -7.98 17.53
C LYS A 114 -13.67 -8.64 17.83
N ALA A 115 -13.64 -9.84 18.41
CA ALA A 115 -14.84 -10.61 18.75
C ALA A 115 -15.75 -10.01 19.86
N ARG A 116 -15.39 -8.88 20.50
CA ARG A 116 -16.17 -8.32 21.61
C ARG A 116 -17.29 -7.44 21.07
N GLN A 117 -18.52 -7.62 21.58
CA GLN A 117 -19.70 -6.82 21.21
C GLN A 117 -19.58 -5.31 21.52
N THR A 118 -18.69 -4.91 22.43
CA THR A 118 -18.34 -3.51 22.69
C THR A 118 -17.13 -3.04 21.88
N ALA A 119 -16.85 -3.70 20.75
CA ALA A 119 -15.74 -3.31 19.89
C ALA A 119 -15.86 -1.84 19.51
N GLU A 120 -14.73 -1.16 19.50
CA GLU A 120 -14.61 0.19 18.97
C GLU A 120 -15.18 0.20 17.54
N PRO A 121 -15.89 1.27 17.13
CA PRO A 121 -16.28 1.42 15.74
C PRO A 121 -15.05 1.24 14.85
N ALA A 122 -15.12 0.29 13.93
CA ALA A 122 -14.06 0.02 12.96
C ALA A 122 -14.52 0.45 11.56
N THR A 123 -13.56 0.66 10.67
CA THR A 123 -13.86 0.92 9.26
C THR A 123 -13.69 -0.34 8.40
N PRO A 124 -14.26 -0.36 7.18
CA PRO A 124 -14.00 -1.44 6.22
C PRO A 124 -12.49 -1.62 5.96
N GLU A 125 -11.74 -0.52 5.88
CA GLU A 125 -10.29 -0.52 5.62
C GLU A 125 -9.53 -1.20 6.76
N GLU A 126 -9.87 -0.93 8.02
CA GLU A 126 -9.20 -1.56 9.17
C GLU A 126 -9.45 -3.08 9.22
N VAL A 127 -10.69 -3.50 8.96
CA VAL A 127 -11.05 -4.93 8.91
C VAL A 127 -10.31 -5.64 7.77
N LYS A 128 -10.27 -5.02 6.59
CA LYS A 128 -9.57 -5.55 5.41
C LYS A 128 -8.05 -5.53 5.60
N GLU A 129 -7.47 -4.47 6.17
CA GLU A 129 -6.01 -4.38 6.43
C GLU A 129 -5.56 -5.51 7.37
N LEU A 130 -6.26 -5.74 8.49
CA LEU A 130 -5.95 -6.85 9.39
C LEU A 130 -6.09 -8.22 8.72
N THR A 131 -7.11 -8.37 7.90
CA THR A 131 -7.34 -9.59 7.11
C THR A 131 -6.19 -9.83 6.14
N ARG A 132 -5.72 -8.80 5.43
CA ARG A 132 -4.60 -8.92 4.50
C ARG A 132 -3.27 -9.16 5.22
N GLN A 133 -3.10 -8.64 6.44
CA GLN A 133 -1.93 -8.98 7.26
C GLN A 133 -1.88 -10.48 7.55
N ASP A 134 -3.01 -11.10 7.91
CA ASP A 134 -3.06 -12.56 8.13
C ASP A 134 -2.80 -13.36 6.84
N TYR A 135 -3.28 -12.88 5.68
CA TYR A 135 -3.01 -13.51 4.39
C TYR A 135 -1.51 -13.61 4.12
N HIS A 136 -0.77 -12.52 4.30
CA HIS A 136 0.67 -12.46 4.09
C HIS A 136 1.48 -13.14 5.21
N LEU A 137 0.99 -13.08 6.45
CA LEU A 137 1.68 -13.64 7.62
C LEU A 137 1.52 -15.16 7.73
N ILE A 138 0.31 -15.67 7.53
CA ILE A 138 -0.07 -17.06 7.81
C ILE A 138 -0.25 -17.86 6.52
N GLY A 139 -0.53 -17.20 5.39
CA GLY A 139 -0.81 -17.82 4.11
C GLY A 139 -2.31 -17.96 3.81
N TRP A 140 -3.19 -17.55 4.72
CA TRP A 140 -4.62 -17.43 4.47
C TRP A 140 -5.24 -16.38 5.39
N CYS A 141 -6.40 -15.86 5.01
CA CYS A 141 -7.17 -14.94 5.83
C CYS A 141 -8.65 -15.30 5.88
N CYS A 142 -9.34 -14.70 6.85
CA CYS A 142 -10.71 -15.05 7.19
C CYS A 142 -11.53 -13.79 7.49
N LEU A 143 -12.62 -13.59 6.74
CA LEU A 143 -13.63 -12.56 7.00
C LEU A 143 -14.96 -13.25 7.30
N GLU A 144 -15.53 -12.97 8.46
CA GLU A 144 -16.89 -13.40 8.81
C GLU A 144 -17.90 -12.43 8.21
N ILE A 145 -18.89 -12.97 7.50
CA ILE A 145 -20.03 -12.21 6.97
C ILE A 145 -21.04 -12.03 8.10
N LEU A 146 -21.20 -10.78 8.56
CA LEU A 146 -22.22 -10.44 9.55
C LEU A 146 -23.56 -10.31 8.84
N THR A 147 -24.59 -10.92 9.40
CA THR A 147 -25.92 -10.95 8.78
C THR A 147 -27.03 -10.52 9.74
N ASP A 148 -28.10 -9.96 9.19
CA ASP A 148 -29.34 -9.68 9.93
C ASP A 148 -30.18 -10.96 10.14
N LEU A 149 -31.39 -10.81 10.68
CA LEU A 149 -32.28 -11.94 11.00
C LEU A 149 -32.82 -12.62 9.73
N GLU A 150 -32.94 -11.88 8.64
CA GLU A 150 -33.34 -12.34 7.31
C GLU A 150 -32.17 -12.96 6.54
N GLY A 151 -30.96 -12.89 7.12
CA GLY A 151 -29.76 -13.48 6.59
C GLY A 151 -29.02 -12.61 5.59
N ARG A 152 -29.39 -11.34 5.42
CA ARG A 152 -28.75 -10.38 4.52
C ARG A 152 -27.41 -9.91 5.10
N PRO A 153 -26.36 -9.74 4.28
CA PRO A 153 -25.10 -9.16 4.74
C PRO A 153 -25.27 -7.72 5.22
N ILE A 154 -24.76 -7.44 6.42
CA ILE A 154 -24.74 -6.09 7.01
C ILE A 154 -23.33 -5.60 7.33
N GLY A 155 -22.31 -6.35 6.94
CA GLY A 155 -20.90 -5.96 7.06
C GLY A 155 -20.00 -7.16 7.33
N LEU A 156 -18.72 -6.92 7.63
CA LEU A 156 -17.72 -7.98 7.82
C LEU A 156 -16.96 -7.84 9.14
N ALA A 157 -16.56 -8.99 9.69
CA ALA A 157 -15.71 -9.07 10.86
C ALA A 157 -14.39 -9.80 10.56
N TYR A 158 -13.28 -9.28 11.07
CA TYR A 158 -11.99 -9.94 11.02
C TYR A 158 -11.96 -11.13 11.98
N VAL A 159 -11.62 -12.30 11.45
CA VAL A 159 -11.39 -13.52 12.24
C VAL A 159 -9.91 -13.88 12.17
N PRO A 160 -9.19 -13.97 13.30
CA PRO A 160 -7.77 -14.30 13.28
C PRO A 160 -7.50 -15.67 12.64
N ALA A 161 -6.82 -15.68 11.50
CA ALA A 161 -6.63 -16.86 10.66
C ALA A 161 -5.91 -17.99 11.40
N ARG A 162 -5.04 -17.65 12.36
CA ARG A 162 -4.32 -18.64 13.20
C ARG A 162 -5.24 -19.53 14.04
N THR A 163 -6.44 -19.04 14.32
CA THR A 163 -7.45 -19.73 15.14
C THR A 163 -8.38 -20.63 14.32
N VAL A 164 -8.41 -20.49 13.00
CA VAL A 164 -9.39 -21.16 12.12
C VAL A 164 -8.85 -22.48 11.57
N ARG A 165 -9.72 -23.48 11.48
CA ARG A 165 -9.46 -24.77 10.84
C ARG A 165 -10.51 -25.10 9.77
N VAL A 166 -10.05 -25.66 8.65
CA VAL A 166 -10.89 -26.13 7.54
C VAL A 166 -11.51 -27.46 7.93
N ARG A 167 -12.82 -27.62 7.73
CA ARG A 167 -13.51 -28.89 7.94
C ARG A 167 -13.64 -29.61 6.59
N LYS A 168 -13.45 -30.93 6.56
CA LYS A 168 -13.70 -31.77 5.38
C LYS A 168 -14.31 -33.10 5.78
N PRO A 169 -15.12 -33.72 4.89
CA PRO A 169 -15.70 -35.02 5.15
C PRO A 169 -14.60 -36.09 5.28
N GLN A 170 -14.84 -37.06 6.15
CA GLN A 170 -13.95 -38.23 6.28
C GLN A 170 -14.22 -39.20 5.13
N SER A 171 -13.71 -38.88 3.94
CA SER A 171 -13.89 -39.67 2.71
C SER A 171 -13.20 -41.05 2.71
N GLN A 172 -12.55 -41.42 3.82
CA GLN A 172 -11.87 -42.70 4.00
C GLN A 172 -12.79 -43.84 4.47
N PHE A 173 -14.05 -43.56 4.78
CA PHE A 173 -15.03 -44.53 5.25
C PHE A 173 -16.19 -44.67 4.25
N ASP A 174 -16.78 -45.87 4.16
CA ASP A 174 -17.89 -46.19 3.24
C ASP A 174 -19.19 -45.38 3.53
N GLN A 175 -19.23 -44.64 4.65
CA GLN A 175 -20.35 -43.79 5.06
C GLN A 175 -19.79 -42.49 5.63
N THR A 176 -20.43 -41.36 5.29
CA THR A 176 -20.04 -40.04 5.79
C THR A 176 -20.16 -39.95 7.30
N ARG A 177 -19.14 -39.37 7.92
CA ARG A 177 -19.07 -39.17 9.36
C ARG A 177 -18.82 -37.71 9.69
N HIS A 178 -19.39 -37.28 10.80
CA HIS A 178 -19.13 -35.98 11.39
C HIS A 178 -17.61 -35.86 11.60
N PRO A 179 -16.97 -34.77 11.14
CA PRO A 179 -15.51 -34.71 11.02
C PRO A 179 -14.82 -34.78 12.38
N GLU A 180 -15.50 -34.34 13.44
CA GLU A 180 -14.93 -34.23 14.78
C GLU A 180 -15.38 -35.35 15.73
N GLU A 181 -16.64 -35.78 15.62
CA GLU A 181 -17.22 -36.78 16.53
C GLU A 181 -17.12 -38.20 15.97
N GLY A 182 -16.92 -38.35 14.66
CA GLY A 182 -16.89 -39.66 14.00
C GLY A 182 -18.23 -40.41 14.01
N ARG A 183 -19.32 -39.77 14.45
CA ARG A 183 -20.68 -40.31 14.32
C ARG A 183 -21.10 -40.32 12.84
N PHE A 184 -21.94 -41.28 12.47
CA PHE A 184 -22.49 -41.34 11.12
C PHE A 184 -23.45 -40.16 10.89
N VAL A 185 -23.32 -39.54 9.72
CA VAL A 185 -24.21 -38.49 9.22
C VAL A 185 -24.99 -39.08 8.05
N ASP A 186 -26.17 -38.52 7.76
CA ASP A 186 -26.99 -38.97 6.65
C ASP A 186 -26.18 -39.05 5.34
N GLY A 187 -26.34 -40.15 4.61
CA GLY A 187 -25.56 -40.43 3.40
C GLY A 187 -25.84 -39.45 2.27
N ASP A 188 -27.06 -38.90 2.24
CA ASP A 188 -27.49 -37.91 1.25
C ASP A 188 -26.84 -36.53 1.48
N LEU A 189 -26.40 -36.23 2.72
CA LEU A 189 -25.60 -35.05 3.07
C LEU A 189 -24.10 -35.33 3.02
N GLY A 190 -23.69 -36.42 2.36
CA GLY A 190 -22.36 -37.00 2.50
C GLY A 190 -21.21 -36.06 2.16
N ASP A 191 -21.40 -35.22 1.15
CA ASP A 191 -20.42 -34.22 0.72
C ASP A 191 -20.49 -32.91 1.54
N LEU A 192 -21.63 -32.65 2.20
CA LEU A 192 -21.93 -31.42 2.95
C LEU A 192 -21.70 -31.55 4.46
N ALA A 193 -21.68 -32.75 5.01
CA ALA A 193 -21.66 -33.03 6.46
C ALA A 193 -20.50 -32.40 7.26
N SER A 194 -19.45 -31.96 6.56
CA SER A 194 -18.27 -31.34 7.14
C SER A 194 -17.94 -30.00 6.48
N ARG A 195 -18.93 -29.34 5.87
CA ARG A 195 -18.73 -28.06 5.21
C ARG A 195 -18.42 -26.95 6.22
N GLY A 196 -17.75 -25.90 5.75
CA GLY A 196 -17.40 -24.74 6.55
C GLY A 196 -16.13 -24.89 7.41
N TYR A 197 -16.08 -24.13 8.49
CA TYR A 197 -14.86 -23.89 9.27
C TYR A 197 -15.13 -23.98 10.77
N VAL A 198 -14.06 -24.20 11.54
CA VAL A 198 -14.10 -24.16 13.01
C VAL A 198 -12.99 -23.25 13.54
N GLN A 199 -13.36 -22.28 14.37
CA GLN A 199 -12.42 -21.53 15.18
C GLN A 199 -12.18 -22.27 16.50
N VAL A 200 -10.91 -22.40 16.88
CA VAL A 200 -10.49 -22.93 18.17
C VAL A 200 -9.74 -21.84 18.93
N ARG A 201 -10.31 -21.38 20.05
CA ARG A 201 -9.72 -20.32 20.89
C ARG A 201 -9.97 -20.63 22.36
N ASN A 202 -8.91 -20.63 23.17
CA ASN A 202 -8.99 -20.90 24.61
C ASN A 202 -9.69 -22.21 25.00
N GLY A 203 -9.64 -23.23 24.12
CA GLY A 203 -10.34 -24.51 24.31
C GLY A 203 -11.82 -24.50 23.92
N GLU A 204 -12.37 -23.34 23.57
CA GLU A 204 -13.72 -23.18 23.04
C GLU A 204 -13.72 -23.30 21.51
N ARG A 205 -14.86 -23.72 20.97
CA ARG A 205 -15.08 -23.89 19.53
C ARG A 205 -16.23 -23.02 19.06
N ARG A 206 -16.09 -22.48 17.85
CA ARG A 206 -17.15 -21.79 17.13
C ARG A 206 -17.10 -22.21 15.67
N TYR A 207 -18.26 -22.52 15.11
CA TYR A 207 -18.35 -22.96 13.72
C TYR A 207 -18.80 -21.83 12.81
N PHE A 208 -18.42 -21.92 11.54
CA PHE A 208 -18.79 -21.00 10.47
C PHE A 208 -19.19 -21.78 9.23
N GLY A 209 -20.17 -21.25 8.48
CA GLY A 209 -20.49 -21.72 7.13
C GLY A 209 -19.43 -21.31 6.11
N GLU A 210 -19.51 -21.87 4.91
CA GLU A 210 -18.73 -21.39 3.76
C GLU A 210 -19.46 -20.22 3.12
N ALA A 211 -18.75 -19.15 2.78
CA ALA A 211 -19.39 -17.99 2.16
C ALA A 211 -20.08 -18.35 0.84
N GLY A 212 -21.34 -17.92 0.71
CA GLY A 212 -22.18 -18.20 -0.46
C GLY A 212 -23.16 -19.36 -0.26
N ASP A 213 -22.94 -20.24 0.73
CA ASP A 213 -23.75 -21.44 0.94
C ASP A 213 -25.22 -21.15 1.26
N ARG A 214 -25.47 -20.09 2.00
CA ARG A 214 -26.79 -19.58 2.37
C ARG A 214 -27.61 -19.11 1.18
N TYR A 215 -26.96 -18.67 0.11
CA TYR A 215 -27.62 -18.06 -1.05
C TYR A 215 -27.76 -19.02 -2.23
N ARG A 216 -27.32 -20.27 -2.08
CA ARG A 216 -27.42 -21.30 -3.12
C ARG A 216 -28.87 -21.57 -3.51
N GLY A 217 -29.14 -21.61 -4.81
CA GLY A 217 -30.49 -21.82 -5.36
C GLY A 217 -31.47 -20.68 -5.07
N LEU A 218 -30.95 -19.50 -4.70
CA LEU A 218 -31.75 -18.31 -4.47
C LEU A 218 -31.45 -17.24 -5.52
N GLU A 219 -32.50 -16.60 -6.01
CA GLU A 219 -32.44 -15.33 -6.72
C GLU A 219 -32.73 -14.17 -5.75
N VAL A 220 -32.18 -13.01 -6.07
CA VAL A 220 -32.27 -11.82 -5.24
C VAL A 220 -33.16 -10.78 -5.92
N ASP A 221 -34.27 -10.43 -5.26
CA ASP A 221 -35.12 -9.32 -5.68
C ASP A 221 -34.74 -8.05 -4.92
N ILE A 222 -34.39 -7.01 -5.66
CA ILE A 222 -34.08 -5.69 -5.13
C ILE A 222 -35.26 -4.76 -5.42
N THR A 223 -35.75 -4.08 -4.38
CA THR A 223 -36.75 -3.03 -4.52
C THR A 223 -36.21 -1.73 -3.95
N ALA A 224 -36.35 -0.63 -4.70
CA ALA A 224 -35.91 0.70 -4.30
C ALA A 224 -36.43 1.09 -2.90
N GLY A 225 -35.57 1.78 -2.14
CA GLY A 225 -35.93 2.40 -0.87
C GLY A 225 -36.75 3.68 -1.07
N GLY A 226 -37.35 4.18 0.01
CA GLY A 226 -37.84 5.55 0.07
C GLY A 226 -36.69 6.56 0.23
N ASP A 227 -37.00 7.86 0.21
CA ASP A 227 -36.01 8.91 0.40
C ASP A 227 -35.21 8.73 1.71
N GLY A 228 -33.91 8.43 1.59
CA GLY A 228 -33.02 8.21 2.73
C GLY A 228 -33.19 6.86 3.43
N GLU A 229 -33.94 5.92 2.84
CA GLU A 229 -34.09 4.55 3.31
C GLU A 229 -33.30 3.59 2.41
N PRO A 230 -32.72 2.50 2.95
CA PRO A 230 -32.02 1.52 2.13
C PRO A 230 -32.97 0.78 1.19
N PRO A 231 -32.49 0.33 0.01
CA PRO A 231 -33.21 -0.65 -0.79
C PRO A 231 -33.49 -1.93 0.00
N THR A 232 -34.62 -2.57 -0.31
CA THR A 232 -35.01 -3.83 0.32
C THR A 232 -34.60 -5.02 -0.55
N ILE A 233 -33.94 -6.00 0.06
CA ILE A 233 -33.43 -7.22 -0.60
C ILE A 233 -34.28 -8.43 -0.19
N ARG A 234 -34.78 -9.23 -1.12
CA ARG A 234 -35.50 -10.47 -0.78
C ARG A 234 -34.91 -11.65 -1.52
N TYR A 235 -34.83 -12.78 -0.82
CA TYR A 235 -34.36 -14.02 -1.41
C TYR A 235 -35.57 -14.88 -1.80
N GLN A 236 -35.61 -15.31 -3.06
CA GLN A 236 -36.60 -16.25 -3.58
C GLN A 236 -35.89 -17.44 -4.21
N SER A 237 -36.57 -18.58 -4.34
CA SER A 237 -35.97 -19.72 -5.03
C SER A 237 -35.85 -19.43 -6.52
N ASP A 238 -34.66 -19.65 -7.09
CA ASP A 238 -34.40 -19.51 -8.53
C ASP A 238 -34.95 -20.68 -9.38
N GLY A 239 -35.62 -21.65 -8.72
CA GLY A 239 -36.18 -22.85 -9.35
C GLY A 239 -35.15 -23.93 -9.69
N SER A 240 -33.89 -23.79 -9.26
CA SER A 240 -32.86 -24.82 -9.40
C SER A 240 -33.03 -25.94 -8.37
N GLU A 241 -32.30 -27.05 -8.57
CA GLU A 241 -32.21 -28.15 -7.59
C GLU A 241 -31.23 -27.82 -6.45
N GLU A 242 -30.51 -26.70 -6.52
CA GLU A 242 -29.63 -26.27 -5.43
C GLU A 242 -30.45 -25.68 -4.30
N GLU A 243 -30.01 -25.92 -3.06
CA GLU A 243 -30.66 -25.40 -1.87
C GLU A 243 -29.63 -24.75 -0.94
N PRO A 244 -30.05 -23.75 -0.14
CA PRO A 244 -29.22 -23.15 0.88
C PRO A 244 -28.64 -24.18 1.84
N VAL A 245 -27.40 -23.95 2.28
CA VAL A 245 -26.73 -24.81 3.27
C VAL A 245 -26.41 -23.99 4.51
N PHE A 246 -26.73 -24.54 5.68
CA PHE A 246 -26.51 -23.90 6.97
C PHE A 246 -25.68 -24.79 7.88
N VAL A 247 -24.81 -24.16 8.67
CA VAL A 247 -23.98 -24.83 9.68
C VAL A 247 -24.44 -24.39 11.07
N ASP A 248 -24.59 -25.31 12.02
CA ASP A 248 -24.86 -25.01 13.42
C ASP A 248 -23.66 -24.30 14.04
N ARG A 249 -23.89 -23.16 14.70
CA ARG A 249 -22.82 -22.34 15.27
C ARG A 249 -22.06 -23.01 16.43
N GLU A 250 -22.65 -23.98 17.13
CA GLU A 250 -22.10 -24.62 18.34
C GLU A 250 -21.72 -26.07 18.12
N THR A 251 -22.45 -26.81 17.27
CA THR A 251 -22.17 -28.23 17.00
C THR A 251 -21.39 -28.45 15.71
N GLY A 252 -21.52 -27.53 14.74
CA GLY A 252 -20.97 -27.68 13.40
C GLY A 252 -21.79 -28.58 12.48
N ASP A 253 -22.97 -29.03 12.91
CA ASP A 253 -23.87 -29.83 12.09
C ASP A 253 -24.35 -29.07 10.87
N VAL A 254 -24.55 -29.76 9.75
CA VAL A 254 -24.92 -29.15 8.48
C VAL A 254 -26.32 -29.59 8.09
N VAL A 255 -27.15 -28.62 7.72
CA VAL A 255 -28.50 -28.85 7.18
C VAL A 255 -28.65 -28.13 5.83
N GLN A 256 -29.53 -28.67 4.99
CA GLN A 256 -29.82 -28.14 3.67
C GLN A 256 -31.28 -27.65 3.62
N GLY A 257 -31.54 -26.62 2.82
CA GLY A 257 -32.85 -26.01 2.60
C GLY A 257 -33.27 -25.02 3.68
N SER A 258 -33.22 -25.41 4.96
CA SER A 258 -33.68 -24.56 6.07
C SER A 258 -32.83 -24.69 7.33
N ALA A 259 -32.56 -23.56 7.98
CA ALA A 259 -31.87 -23.48 9.27
C ALA A 259 -32.71 -24.02 10.45
N GLU A 260 -34.01 -24.29 10.27
CA GLU A 260 -34.88 -24.84 11.33
C GLU A 260 -34.47 -26.24 11.81
N GLY A 261 -33.70 -26.97 10.98
CA GLY A 261 -33.16 -28.28 11.34
C GLY A 261 -31.96 -28.25 12.30
N LEU A 262 -31.47 -27.07 12.67
CA LEU A 262 -30.31 -26.90 13.56
C LEU A 262 -30.70 -26.99 15.04
N GLU A 263 -29.80 -27.50 15.88
CA GLU A 263 -30.04 -27.65 17.31
C GLU A 263 -30.01 -26.30 18.05
N THR A 264 -29.10 -25.42 17.64
CA THR A 264 -28.90 -24.11 18.29
C THR A 264 -29.36 -22.96 17.39
N ALA A 265 -28.47 -22.43 16.58
CA ALA A 265 -28.74 -21.35 15.63
C ALA A 265 -27.71 -21.41 14.48
N PRO A 266 -28.08 -20.89 13.29
CA PRO A 266 -27.18 -20.86 12.15
C PRO A 266 -25.93 -20.04 12.45
N ALA A 267 -24.79 -20.54 11.99
CA ALA A 267 -23.53 -19.86 11.99
C ALA A 267 -23.50 -18.76 10.92
N ASN A 268 -22.70 -17.72 11.17
CA ASN A 268 -22.27 -16.84 10.11
C ASN A 268 -21.33 -17.56 9.16
N GLU A 269 -21.25 -17.05 7.93
CA GLU A 269 -20.37 -17.61 6.91
C GLU A 269 -18.99 -16.97 6.95
N LEU A 270 -17.98 -17.71 6.53
CA LEU A 270 -16.60 -17.24 6.48
C LEU A 270 -16.11 -17.19 5.03
N ILE A 271 -15.67 -16.02 4.60
CA ILE A 271 -14.86 -15.86 3.40
C ILE A 271 -13.44 -16.29 3.77
N PHE A 272 -13.03 -17.45 3.27
CA PHE A 272 -11.71 -18.02 3.50
C PHE A 272 -10.85 -17.88 2.25
N ILE A 273 -9.79 -17.09 2.35
CA ILE A 273 -8.94 -16.72 1.22
C ILE A 273 -7.55 -17.30 1.46
N THR A 274 -7.13 -18.23 0.61
CA THR A 274 -5.79 -18.83 0.66
C THR A 274 -4.83 -18.14 -0.29
N ASN A 275 -3.57 -18.00 0.13
CA ASN A 275 -2.43 -17.81 -0.77
C ASN A 275 -2.08 -19.16 -1.41
N PRO A 276 -2.49 -19.41 -2.66
CA PRO A 276 -2.44 -20.74 -3.25
C PRO A 276 -1.00 -21.25 -3.32
N SER A 277 -0.78 -22.49 -2.93
CA SER A 277 0.53 -23.13 -2.97
C SER A 277 0.45 -24.45 -3.73
N PRO A 278 1.44 -24.79 -4.58
CA PRO A 278 1.47 -26.08 -5.27
C PRO A 278 1.68 -27.28 -4.33
N LEU A 279 1.90 -27.06 -3.03
CA LEU A 279 2.24 -28.10 -2.05
C LEU A 279 1.06 -28.55 -1.17
N THR A 280 -0.05 -27.80 -1.19
CA THR A 280 -1.20 -27.98 -0.29
C THR A 280 -2.48 -27.48 -0.96
N ASP A 281 -3.54 -28.29 -0.85
CA ASP A 281 -4.85 -27.99 -1.45
C ASP A 281 -5.79 -27.28 -0.46
N ASP A 282 -5.62 -27.55 0.85
CA ASP A 282 -6.58 -27.17 1.90
C ASP A 282 -6.25 -25.80 2.53
N TYR A 283 -4.98 -25.43 2.52
CA TYR A 283 -4.46 -24.20 3.13
C TYR A 283 -3.48 -23.52 2.20
N GLY A 284 -3.37 -22.20 2.33
CA GLY A 284 -2.30 -21.47 1.70
C GLY A 284 -1.01 -21.46 2.52
N VAL A 285 0.06 -20.95 1.91
CA VAL A 285 1.41 -20.85 2.50
C VAL A 285 1.90 -19.42 2.32
N PRO A 286 2.48 -18.77 3.34
CA PRO A 286 2.96 -17.41 3.22
C PRO A 286 4.28 -17.36 2.43
N ASP A 287 4.50 -16.30 1.66
CA ASP A 287 5.64 -16.21 0.74
C ASP A 287 7.00 -16.22 1.47
N TRP A 288 7.05 -15.59 2.64
CA TRP A 288 8.24 -15.49 3.50
C TRP A 288 8.67 -16.81 4.14
N ILE A 289 7.90 -17.91 4.00
CA ILE A 289 8.29 -19.22 4.55
C ILE A 289 9.68 -19.65 4.08
N SER A 290 10.05 -19.26 2.85
CA SER A 290 11.37 -19.52 2.26
C SER A 290 12.51 -18.74 2.94
N ALA A 291 12.20 -17.58 3.52
CA ALA A 291 13.13 -16.70 4.24
C ALA A 291 13.23 -17.01 5.75
N THR A 292 12.56 -18.05 6.26
CA THR A 292 12.56 -18.38 7.71
C THR A 292 13.97 -18.48 8.31
N ARG A 293 14.94 -19.01 7.56
CA ARG A 293 16.34 -19.11 8.03
C ARG A 293 17.04 -17.76 8.09
N THR A 294 16.77 -16.89 7.12
CA THR A 294 17.28 -15.51 7.09
C THR A 294 16.74 -14.71 8.26
N ILE A 295 15.44 -14.84 8.55
CA ILE A 295 14.80 -14.20 9.70
C ILE A 295 15.43 -14.67 11.02
N ALA A 296 15.58 -15.98 11.20
CA ALA A 296 16.21 -16.53 12.40
C ALA A 296 17.69 -16.13 12.54
N ALA A 297 18.40 -15.93 11.43
CA ALA A 297 19.80 -15.49 11.47
C ALA A 297 19.93 -14.00 11.82
N ASP A 298 19.00 -13.16 11.36
CA ASP A 298 18.93 -11.75 11.76
C ASP A 298 18.59 -11.60 13.26
N GLU A 299 17.64 -12.40 13.76
CA GLU A 299 17.32 -12.47 15.19
C GLU A 299 18.57 -12.86 16.02
N ALA A 300 19.27 -13.94 15.63
CA ALA A 300 20.48 -14.38 16.31
C ALA A 300 21.61 -13.33 16.29
N ALA A 301 21.72 -12.53 15.22
CA ALA A 301 22.70 -11.45 15.14
C ALA A 301 22.36 -10.32 16.14
N LYS A 302 21.08 -10.01 16.33
CA LYS A 302 20.63 -9.03 17.32
C LYS A 302 20.86 -9.52 18.74
N ASP A 303 20.55 -10.78 19.02
CA ASP A 303 20.79 -11.38 20.33
C ASP A 303 22.28 -11.37 20.66
N TYR A 304 23.15 -11.73 19.70
CA TYR A 304 24.60 -11.64 19.88
C TYR A 304 25.05 -10.21 20.19
N ASN A 305 24.53 -9.22 19.45
CA ASN A 305 24.86 -7.81 19.69
C ASN A 305 24.36 -7.33 21.06
N ALA A 306 23.16 -7.72 21.46
CA ALA A 306 22.62 -7.40 22.78
C ALA A 306 23.50 -8.00 23.90
N ASP A 307 23.83 -9.29 23.80
CA ASP A 307 24.72 -9.98 24.72
C ASP A 307 26.12 -9.34 24.75
N PHE A 308 26.61 -8.87 23.61
CA PHE A 308 27.88 -8.17 23.49
C PHE A 308 27.89 -6.87 24.30
N PHE A 309 26.84 -6.05 24.16
CA PHE A 309 26.70 -4.80 24.90
C PHE A 309 26.46 -5.03 26.40
N ASP A 310 25.65 -6.02 26.75
CA ASP A 310 25.32 -6.31 28.14
C ASP A 310 26.50 -6.91 28.90
N ASN A 311 27.27 -7.81 28.27
CA ASN A 311 28.27 -8.61 28.96
C ASN A 311 29.70 -8.10 28.82
N ASP A 312 29.97 -7.16 27.91
CA ASP A 312 31.33 -6.80 27.49
C ASP A 312 32.10 -8.10 27.20
N THR A 313 31.56 -8.89 26.26
CA THR A 313 31.90 -10.31 25.95
C THR A 313 33.38 -10.58 25.66
N ILE A 314 34.20 -9.54 25.64
CA ILE A 314 35.64 -9.62 25.47
C ILE A 314 36.28 -9.23 26.79
N PRO A 315 37.02 -10.14 27.45
CA PRO A 315 37.86 -9.75 28.58
C PRO A 315 38.80 -8.64 28.13
N ARG A 316 38.61 -7.39 28.59
CA ARG A 316 39.46 -6.25 28.20
C ARG A 316 40.85 -6.31 28.84
N PHE A 317 40.95 -7.00 29.97
CA PHE A 317 42.15 -7.07 30.79
C PHE A 317 42.35 -8.48 31.35
N ALA A 318 43.59 -8.96 31.32
CA ALA A 318 44.03 -10.12 32.08
C ALA A 318 44.89 -9.63 33.26
N ILE A 319 44.52 -10.03 34.48
CA ILE A 319 45.35 -9.83 35.67
C ILE A 319 46.24 -11.07 35.82
N LYS A 320 47.53 -10.91 35.52
CA LYS A 320 48.54 -11.96 35.70
C LYS A 320 49.21 -11.78 37.05
N VAL A 321 49.09 -12.78 37.90
CA VAL A 321 49.77 -12.82 39.20
C VAL A 321 51.01 -13.70 39.06
N LYS A 322 52.19 -13.12 39.22
CA LYS A 322 53.46 -13.83 39.19
C LYS A 322 53.91 -14.11 40.63
N SER A 323 54.40 -15.33 40.86
CA SER A 323 55.01 -15.77 42.12
C SER A 323 54.08 -15.81 43.35
N GLY A 324 52.83 -16.26 43.21
CA GLY A 324 51.95 -16.54 44.35
C GLY A 324 50.50 -16.86 43.95
N GLU A 325 49.70 -17.37 44.89
CA GLU A 325 48.25 -17.51 44.74
C GLU A 325 47.53 -16.42 45.53
N LEU A 326 46.52 -15.79 44.91
CA LEU A 326 45.66 -14.85 45.61
C LEU A 326 44.76 -15.59 46.62
N THR A 327 44.63 -15.03 47.82
CA THR A 327 43.63 -15.47 48.79
C THR A 327 42.21 -15.24 48.27
N GLU A 328 41.23 -16.02 48.76
CA GLU A 328 39.81 -15.85 48.36
C GLU A 328 39.24 -14.47 48.73
N GLU A 329 39.76 -13.83 49.78
CA GLU A 329 39.40 -12.47 50.17
C GLU A 329 39.91 -11.45 49.14
N SER A 330 41.18 -11.56 48.73
CA SER A 330 41.77 -10.69 47.69
C SER A 330 41.10 -10.88 46.33
N LYS A 331 40.70 -12.11 45.97
CA LYS A 331 39.89 -12.38 44.76
C LYS A 331 38.53 -11.68 44.83
N ARG A 332 37.90 -11.65 46.01
CA ARG A 332 36.61 -10.99 46.23
C ARG A 332 36.74 -9.47 46.11
N ASP A 333 37.77 -8.89 46.70
CA ASP A 333 38.05 -7.45 46.63
C ASP A 333 38.36 -7.01 45.19
N LEU A 334 39.18 -7.77 44.46
CA LEU A 334 39.47 -7.53 43.04
C LEU A 334 38.19 -7.60 42.20
N ARG A 335 37.34 -8.61 42.41
CA ARG A 335 36.04 -8.72 41.72
C ARG A 335 35.11 -7.56 42.04
N GLN A 336 35.05 -7.11 43.29
CA GLN A 336 34.20 -6.01 43.69
C GLN A 336 34.68 -4.69 43.08
N MET A 337 36.00 -4.49 43.00
CA MET A 337 36.61 -3.35 42.33
C MET A 337 36.35 -3.37 40.82
N LEU A 338 36.48 -4.54 40.17
CA LEU A 338 36.18 -4.74 38.74
C LEU A 338 34.70 -4.52 38.41
N ASN A 339 33.78 -5.01 39.25
CA ASN A 339 32.34 -4.80 39.06
C ASN A 339 31.96 -3.32 39.23
N GLY A 340 32.60 -2.59 40.16
CA GLY A 340 32.40 -1.15 40.31
C GLY A 340 32.89 -0.32 39.12
N LEU A 341 33.80 -0.86 38.29
CA LEU A 341 34.25 -0.23 37.04
C LEU A 341 33.25 -0.41 35.88
N ARG A 342 32.34 -1.40 35.95
CA ARG A 342 31.27 -1.58 34.95
C ARG A 342 30.14 -0.56 35.11
N GLU A 343 29.85 -0.11 36.33
CA GLU A 343 28.78 0.86 36.59
C GLU A 343 29.19 2.31 36.35
N GLU A 344 30.49 2.64 36.40
CA GLU A 344 30.99 4.00 36.19
C GLU A 344 32.08 4.07 35.12
N SER A 345 31.73 4.65 33.97
CA SER A 345 32.60 4.79 32.81
C SER A 345 33.90 5.57 33.13
N HIS A 346 35.05 4.99 32.77
CA HIS A 346 36.36 5.64 32.57
C HIS A 346 37.22 6.02 33.80
N ARG A 347 37.32 5.18 34.86
CA ARG A 347 38.36 5.39 35.89
C ARG A 347 39.63 4.59 35.60
N THR A 348 40.77 5.28 35.52
CA THR A 348 42.12 4.68 35.57
C THR A 348 42.28 3.96 36.91
N VAL A 349 42.54 2.66 36.88
CA VAL A 349 42.79 1.86 38.09
C VAL A 349 44.24 2.09 38.52
N ILE A 350 44.42 2.73 39.67
CA ILE A 350 45.70 2.78 40.38
C ILE A 350 45.69 1.62 41.38
N LEU A 351 46.42 0.55 41.07
CA LEU A 351 46.68 -0.55 42.01
C LEU A 351 47.89 -0.19 42.87
N GLU A 352 47.64 0.23 44.12
CA GLU A 352 48.69 0.39 45.12
C GLU A 352 48.96 -0.97 45.77
N VAL A 353 50.18 -1.49 45.59
CA VAL A 353 50.63 -2.79 46.12
C VAL A 353 50.59 -2.82 47.65
N ASP A 354 50.75 -1.66 48.29
CA ASP A 354 50.80 -1.45 49.74
C ASP A 354 49.53 -1.87 50.50
N LYS A 355 48.37 -1.95 49.83
CA LYS A 355 47.12 -2.45 50.45
C LYS A 355 47.08 -3.98 50.61
N PHE A 356 47.93 -4.70 49.90
CA PHE A 356 48.01 -6.17 49.93
C PHE A 356 49.20 -6.70 50.77
N GLU A 357 50.15 -5.83 51.12
CA GLU A 357 51.36 -6.17 51.90
C GLU A 357 51.05 -6.80 53.27
N SER A 358 49.95 -6.40 53.92
CA SER A 358 49.61 -6.88 55.26
C SER A 358 49.06 -8.31 55.33
N ARG A 359 48.88 -9.00 54.19
CA ARG A 359 48.22 -10.32 54.11
C ARG A 359 48.91 -11.34 53.19
N LEU A 360 50.15 -11.08 52.75
CA LEU A 360 50.89 -11.95 51.84
C LEU A 360 52.23 -12.38 52.47
N ASP A 361 52.57 -13.67 52.37
CA ASP A 361 53.85 -14.24 52.86
C ASP A 361 55.02 -14.04 51.87
N GLN A 362 54.78 -13.53 50.65
CA GLN A 362 55.80 -13.34 49.60
C GLN A 362 55.50 -12.12 48.72
N ASP A 363 56.55 -11.56 48.11
CA ASP A 363 56.48 -10.49 47.10
C ASP A 363 55.66 -10.95 45.88
N VAL A 364 54.42 -10.46 45.77
CA VAL A 364 53.53 -10.77 44.64
C VAL A 364 53.64 -9.68 43.58
N GLU A 365 54.00 -10.05 42.35
CA GLU A 365 54.03 -9.16 41.20
C GLU A 365 52.72 -9.30 40.41
N ILE A 366 51.96 -8.20 40.27
CA ILE A 366 50.69 -8.17 39.52
C ILE A 366 50.91 -7.38 38.24
N GLU A 367 50.67 -8.03 37.09
CA GLU A 367 50.76 -7.42 35.77
C GLU A 367 49.37 -7.38 35.12
N LEU A 368 48.98 -6.19 34.66
CA LEU A 368 47.73 -5.96 33.94
C LEU A 368 48.03 -5.91 32.44
N GLU A 369 47.68 -6.98 31.73
CA GLU A 369 47.82 -7.01 30.27
C GLU A 369 46.48 -6.65 29.62
N PRO A 370 46.43 -5.60 28.78
CA PRO A 370 45.29 -5.39 27.91
C PRO A 370 45.22 -6.55 26.91
N LEU A 371 44.11 -7.28 26.93
CA LEU A 371 43.83 -8.27 25.89
C LEU A 371 43.30 -7.45 24.70
N GLY A 372 44.18 -7.23 23.73
CA GLY A 372 44.11 -6.13 22.78
C GLY A 372 42.78 -5.93 22.04
N GLN A 373 42.50 -4.64 21.83
CA GLN A 373 41.68 -4.07 20.76
C GLN A 373 42.14 -4.65 19.41
N GLY A 374 41.36 -5.57 18.85
CA GLY A 374 41.60 -6.13 17.52
C GLY A 374 40.33 -6.69 16.91
N ILE A 375 39.21 -6.13 17.33
CA ILE A 375 37.90 -6.60 16.97
C ILE A 375 37.39 -5.62 15.94
N SER A 376 37.53 -6.04 14.70
CA SER A 376 37.12 -5.32 13.51
C SER A 376 35.67 -4.85 13.65
N GLU A 377 35.38 -3.74 12.98
CA GLU A 377 34.04 -3.22 12.70
C GLU A 377 33.06 -4.30 12.19
N GLU A 378 33.55 -5.45 11.72
CA GLU A 378 32.76 -6.62 11.32
C GLU A 378 31.95 -7.29 12.45
N MET A 379 32.28 -7.05 13.73
CA MET A 379 31.52 -7.63 14.86
C MET A 379 30.18 -6.94 15.14
N SER A 380 29.84 -5.85 14.45
CA SER A 380 28.51 -5.22 14.54
C SER A 380 27.42 -5.99 13.79
N PHE A 381 27.81 -6.95 12.93
CA PHE A 381 26.91 -7.64 11.99
C PHE A 381 26.10 -6.71 11.07
N GLU A 382 26.50 -5.45 10.91
CA GLU A 382 25.74 -4.44 10.15
C GLU A 382 25.49 -4.87 8.71
N ALA A 383 26.53 -5.14 7.93
CA ALA A 383 26.40 -5.59 6.54
C ALA A 383 25.66 -6.94 6.40
N PHE A 384 25.77 -7.81 7.41
CA PHE A 384 25.03 -9.08 7.44
C PHE A 384 23.53 -8.83 7.63
N ARG A 385 23.17 -7.94 8.55
CA ARG A 385 21.80 -7.53 8.80
C ARG A 385 21.20 -6.80 7.60
N GLU A 386 21.89 -5.83 7.03
CA GLU A 386 21.43 -5.13 5.81
C GLU A 386 21.09 -6.12 4.67
N LYS A 387 21.93 -7.15 4.50
CA LYS A 387 21.68 -8.20 3.52
C LYS A 387 20.47 -9.05 3.88
N ASN A 388 20.30 -9.43 5.15
CA ASN A 388 19.13 -10.19 5.61
C ASN A 388 17.84 -9.39 5.42
N GLU A 389 17.84 -8.10 5.75
CA GLU A 389 16.71 -7.19 5.53
C GLU A 389 16.33 -7.12 4.05
N SER A 390 17.33 -7.00 3.17
CA SER A 390 17.13 -7.03 1.71
C SER A 390 16.56 -8.37 1.22
N GLU A 391 17.04 -9.50 1.74
CA GLU A 391 16.52 -10.82 1.41
C GLU A 391 15.07 -11.02 1.88
N ILE A 392 14.72 -10.52 3.07
CA ILE A 392 13.34 -10.55 3.59
C ILE A 392 12.43 -9.66 2.73
N ALA A 393 12.87 -8.44 2.42
CA ALA A 393 12.13 -7.50 1.58
C ALA A 393 11.86 -8.08 0.18
N LYS A 394 12.86 -8.75 -0.40
CA LYS A 394 12.75 -9.44 -1.68
C LYS A 394 11.64 -10.48 -1.68
N VAL A 395 11.54 -11.31 -0.64
CA VAL A 395 10.53 -12.37 -0.59
C VAL A 395 9.13 -11.81 -0.33
N LEU A 396 9.03 -10.66 0.33
CA LEU A 396 7.76 -9.93 0.48
C LEU A 396 7.38 -9.13 -0.76
N GLU A 397 8.28 -9.00 -1.73
CA GLU A 397 8.15 -8.17 -2.93
C GLU A 397 7.93 -6.69 -2.59
N ILE A 398 8.66 -6.19 -1.58
CA ILE A 398 8.53 -4.81 -1.11
C ILE A 398 9.84 -4.07 -1.39
N PRO A 399 9.78 -2.87 -2.01
CA PRO A 399 10.96 -2.06 -2.23
C PRO A 399 11.67 -1.69 -0.91
N PRO A 400 13.01 -1.66 -0.88
CA PRO A 400 13.78 -1.28 0.31
C PRO A 400 13.37 0.08 0.91
N ILE A 401 12.99 1.04 0.07
CA ILE A 401 12.54 2.36 0.51
C ILE A 401 11.28 2.30 1.39
N LYS A 402 10.40 1.31 1.18
CA LYS A 402 9.15 1.16 1.96
C LYS A 402 9.38 0.60 3.36
N ILE A 403 10.49 -0.11 3.56
CA ILE A 403 10.93 -0.63 4.87
C ILE A 403 11.92 0.30 5.57
N GLY A 404 12.18 1.50 5.02
CA GLY A 404 13.04 2.52 5.63
C GLY A 404 14.51 2.43 5.25
N ASN A 405 14.90 1.55 4.32
CA ASN A 405 16.27 1.48 3.82
C ASN A 405 16.44 2.45 2.63
N THR A 406 17.06 3.60 2.88
CA THR A 406 17.29 4.65 1.88
C THR A 406 18.73 4.72 1.36
N GLY A 407 19.62 3.82 1.79
CA GLY A 407 21.07 3.94 1.60
C GLY A 407 21.55 3.93 0.14
N THR A 408 20.75 3.41 -0.80
CA THR A 408 21.08 3.32 -2.23
C THR A 408 20.13 4.10 -3.14
N SER A 409 19.20 4.89 -2.58
CA SER A 409 18.13 5.50 -3.36
C SER A 409 18.46 6.92 -3.78
N ASN A 410 18.42 7.19 -5.09
CA ASN A 410 18.25 8.53 -5.62
C ASN A 410 16.75 8.75 -5.96
N ARG A 411 16.32 10.01 -6.12
CA ARG A 411 14.89 10.35 -6.31
C ARG A 411 14.25 9.61 -7.49
N SER A 412 14.93 9.56 -8.63
CA SER A 412 14.41 8.88 -9.84
C SER A 412 14.31 7.37 -9.71
N ASN A 413 15.27 6.72 -9.04
CA ASN A 413 15.21 5.28 -8.72
C ASN A 413 14.08 4.97 -7.72
N SER A 414 13.81 5.89 -6.78
CA SER A 414 12.74 5.75 -5.80
C SER A 414 11.35 5.78 -6.46
N GLU A 415 11.11 6.75 -7.34
CA GLU A 415 9.84 6.90 -8.06
C GLU A 415 9.56 5.68 -8.96
N GLN A 416 10.59 5.14 -9.61
CA GLN A 416 10.43 3.93 -10.42
C GLN A 416 10.12 2.69 -9.57
N GLN A 417 10.84 2.47 -8.46
CA GLN A 417 10.57 1.34 -7.56
C GLN A 417 9.17 1.39 -6.96
N ASP A 418 8.69 2.58 -6.61
CA ASP A 418 7.33 2.77 -6.09
C ASP A 418 6.28 2.42 -7.14
N LYS A 419 6.52 2.80 -8.39
CA LYS A 419 5.63 2.46 -9.51
C LYS A 419 5.62 0.96 -9.81
N ASP A 420 6.78 0.33 -9.89
CA ASP A 420 6.89 -1.11 -10.16
C ASP A 420 6.18 -1.89 -9.04
N PHE A 421 6.35 -1.47 -7.78
CA PHE A 421 5.62 -2.04 -6.65
C PHE A 421 4.10 -1.85 -6.77
N ALA A 422 3.64 -0.64 -7.11
CA ALA A 422 2.22 -0.37 -7.25
C ALA A 422 1.59 -1.22 -8.37
N LEU A 423 2.18 -1.21 -9.57
CA LEU A 423 1.60 -1.84 -10.76
C LEU A 423 1.81 -3.36 -10.80
N GLU A 424 2.98 -3.86 -10.38
CA GLU A 424 3.30 -5.29 -10.53
C GLU A 424 2.92 -6.12 -9.31
N VAL A 425 2.85 -5.51 -8.11
CA VAL A 425 2.59 -6.24 -6.86
C VAL A 425 1.22 -5.88 -6.27
N VAL A 426 0.94 -4.59 -6.09
CA VAL A 426 -0.26 -4.14 -5.36
C VAL A 426 -1.52 -4.25 -6.21
N GLN A 427 -1.53 -3.68 -7.42
CA GLN A 427 -2.71 -3.64 -8.29
C GLN A 427 -3.28 -5.04 -8.62
N PRO A 428 -2.47 -6.08 -8.91
CA PRO A 428 -3.00 -7.42 -9.15
C PRO A 428 -3.64 -8.03 -7.91
N GLU A 429 -3.09 -7.80 -6.71
CA GLU A 429 -3.67 -8.28 -5.46
C GLU A 429 -4.97 -7.54 -5.10
N GLN A 430 -5.01 -6.22 -5.33
CA GLN A 430 -6.23 -5.41 -5.23
C GLN A 430 -7.34 -5.96 -6.12
N HIS A 431 -7.04 -6.21 -7.39
CA HIS A 431 -7.99 -6.75 -8.35
C HIS A 431 -8.50 -8.13 -7.92
N LYS A 432 -7.61 -9.07 -7.55
CA LYS A 432 -8.02 -10.40 -7.07
C LYS A 432 -8.94 -10.33 -5.85
N PHE A 433 -8.63 -9.42 -4.91
CA PHE A 433 -9.41 -9.27 -3.69
C PHE A 433 -10.78 -8.62 -3.96
N ALA A 434 -10.83 -7.57 -4.78
CA ALA A 434 -12.07 -6.96 -5.23
C ALA A 434 -12.98 -7.97 -5.95
N GLN A 435 -12.44 -8.77 -6.87
CA GLN A 435 -13.20 -9.79 -7.60
C GLN A 435 -13.79 -10.87 -6.67
N ARG A 436 -13.08 -11.26 -5.62
CA ARG A 436 -13.62 -12.20 -4.63
C ARG A 436 -14.77 -11.60 -3.83
N LEU A 437 -14.65 -10.35 -3.40
CA LEU A 437 -15.72 -9.66 -2.68
C LEU A 437 -16.93 -9.40 -3.60
N TYR A 438 -16.69 -9.04 -4.86
CA TYR A 438 -17.73 -8.87 -5.87
C TYR A 438 -18.50 -10.19 -6.10
N ALA A 439 -17.81 -11.30 -6.34
CA ALA A 439 -18.47 -12.58 -6.57
C ALA A 439 -19.30 -13.07 -5.36
N ILE A 440 -18.76 -12.94 -4.14
CA ILE A 440 -19.39 -13.50 -2.93
C ILE A 440 -20.42 -12.54 -2.32
N ILE A 441 -20.06 -11.27 -2.14
CA ILE A 441 -20.91 -10.29 -1.47
C ILE A 441 -21.86 -9.62 -2.45
N HIS A 442 -21.34 -9.05 -3.55
CA HIS A 442 -22.20 -8.27 -4.45
C HIS A 442 -23.13 -9.20 -5.23
N GLN A 443 -22.59 -10.16 -5.98
CA GLN A 443 -23.38 -11.02 -6.86
C GLN A 443 -24.22 -12.04 -6.08
N GLN A 444 -23.58 -12.91 -5.28
CA GLN A 444 -24.29 -14.01 -4.63
C GLN A 444 -25.19 -13.55 -3.48
N ALA A 445 -24.72 -12.66 -2.62
CA ALA A 445 -25.42 -12.32 -1.38
C ALA A 445 -26.35 -11.10 -1.50
N LEU A 446 -26.00 -10.11 -2.33
CA LEU A 446 -26.76 -8.86 -2.50
C LEU A 446 -27.49 -8.76 -3.85
N GLY A 447 -27.21 -9.65 -4.81
CA GLY A 447 -27.84 -9.64 -6.13
C GLY A 447 -27.35 -8.54 -7.07
N VAL A 448 -26.23 -7.89 -6.75
CA VAL A 448 -25.68 -6.76 -7.51
C VAL A 448 -24.68 -7.25 -8.55
N THR A 449 -24.93 -6.92 -9.82
CA THR A 449 -24.06 -7.29 -10.95
C THR A 449 -23.36 -6.10 -11.58
N ASP A 450 -23.94 -4.91 -11.52
CA ASP A 450 -23.44 -3.78 -12.30
C ASP A 450 -22.33 -3.00 -11.57
N TRP A 451 -22.14 -3.24 -10.27
CA TRP A 451 -21.23 -2.46 -9.43
C TRP A 451 -20.22 -3.31 -8.67
N THR A 452 -18.96 -2.89 -8.71
CA THR A 452 -17.83 -3.54 -8.04
C THR A 452 -16.99 -2.52 -7.26
N LEU A 453 -15.89 -2.98 -6.68
CA LEU A 453 -14.94 -2.15 -5.94
C LEU A 453 -13.67 -1.92 -6.74
N GLU A 454 -13.20 -0.68 -6.74
CA GLU A 454 -11.87 -0.32 -7.19
C GLU A 454 -11.08 0.25 -6.02
N TYR A 455 -9.95 -0.38 -5.68
CA TYR A 455 -9.11 0.09 -4.58
C TYR A 455 -8.22 1.25 -5.02
N GLU A 456 -7.97 2.18 -4.12
CA GLU A 456 -7.07 3.30 -4.39
C GLU A 456 -5.63 2.80 -4.59
N LEU A 457 -5.08 3.01 -5.79
CA LEU A 457 -3.72 2.60 -6.13
C LEU A 457 -2.71 3.73 -5.86
N ARG A 458 -1.90 3.58 -4.82
CA ARG A 458 -0.85 4.55 -4.47
C ARG A 458 0.51 4.21 -5.07
N GLY A 459 1.15 5.21 -5.67
CA GLY A 459 2.52 5.11 -6.20
C GLY A 459 2.61 4.87 -7.70
N ALA A 460 1.48 4.73 -8.40
CA ALA A 460 1.44 4.58 -9.85
C ALA A 460 1.41 5.92 -10.61
N ASP A 461 1.02 7.02 -9.94
CA ASP A 461 0.82 8.33 -10.56
C ASP A 461 2.11 8.92 -11.14
N GLN A 462 2.04 9.42 -12.37
CA GLN A 462 3.15 10.12 -13.02
C GLN A 462 2.70 11.44 -13.64
N PRO A 463 2.28 12.43 -12.84
CA PRO A 463 1.70 13.67 -13.37
C PRO A 463 2.61 14.34 -14.41
N LYS A 464 3.93 14.26 -14.25
CA LYS A 464 4.89 14.76 -15.23
C LYS A 464 4.94 13.94 -16.53
N GLN A 465 5.02 12.61 -16.44
CA GLN A 465 5.12 11.75 -17.63
C GLN A 465 3.77 11.71 -18.37
N ASP A 466 2.67 11.69 -17.63
CA ASP A 466 1.31 11.76 -18.17
C ASP A 466 1.08 13.10 -18.87
N ALA A 467 1.51 14.22 -18.26
CA ALA A 467 1.48 15.53 -18.92
C ALA A 467 2.38 15.57 -20.16
N GLU A 468 3.58 14.97 -20.12
CA GLU A 468 4.47 14.90 -21.30
C GLU A 468 3.88 14.03 -22.42
N VAL A 469 3.28 12.89 -22.09
CA VAL A 469 2.63 11.98 -23.05
C VAL A 469 1.39 12.63 -23.63
N ALA A 470 0.54 13.24 -22.79
CA ALA A 470 -0.63 14.00 -23.21
C ALA A 470 -0.21 15.14 -24.14
N ARG A 471 0.81 15.93 -23.75
CA ARG A 471 1.39 16.98 -24.59
C ARG A 471 1.90 16.44 -25.92
N ARG A 472 2.65 15.32 -25.94
CA ARG A 472 3.14 14.71 -27.19
C ARG A 472 1.99 14.21 -28.05
N LYS A 473 0.96 13.59 -27.48
CA LYS A 473 -0.24 13.14 -28.20
C LYS A 473 -0.99 14.33 -28.81
N ILE A 474 -1.23 15.39 -28.03
CA ILE A 474 -1.90 16.64 -28.47
C ILE A 474 -1.08 17.34 -29.57
N GLN A 475 0.25 17.41 -29.42
CA GLN A 475 1.15 17.95 -30.45
C GLN A 475 1.16 17.09 -31.71
N ALA A 476 1.11 15.75 -31.59
CA ALA A 476 1.10 14.84 -32.73
C ALA A 476 -0.18 14.93 -33.58
N VAL A 477 -1.32 15.24 -32.94
CA VAL A 477 -2.58 15.50 -33.65
C VAL A 477 -2.71 16.96 -34.10
N ASN A 478 -1.70 17.80 -33.82
CA ASN A 478 -1.63 19.21 -34.20
C ASN A 478 -2.91 20.01 -33.89
N GLY A 479 -3.54 19.70 -32.75
CA GLY A 479 -4.79 20.33 -32.31
C GLY A 479 -6.05 19.98 -33.12
N ALA A 480 -6.01 19.01 -34.03
CA ALA A 480 -7.16 18.60 -34.86
C ALA A 480 -8.17 17.68 -34.14
N VAL A 481 -8.13 17.62 -32.81
CA VAL A 481 -9.07 16.88 -31.98
C VAL A 481 -9.94 17.86 -31.17
N PRO A 482 -11.20 17.51 -30.86
CA PRO A 482 -12.02 18.28 -29.93
C PRO A 482 -11.37 18.44 -28.54
N ILE A 483 -11.70 19.51 -27.84
CA ILE A 483 -11.18 19.79 -26.49
C ILE A 483 -11.51 18.65 -25.52
N ASN A 484 -12.74 18.17 -25.49
CA ASN A 484 -13.13 17.06 -24.60
C ASN A 484 -12.34 15.79 -24.93
N ARG A 485 -12.09 15.53 -26.21
CA ARG A 485 -11.24 14.41 -26.64
C ARG A 485 -9.77 14.59 -26.22
N ALA A 486 -9.27 15.81 -26.16
CA ALA A 486 -7.91 16.10 -25.69
C ALA A 486 -7.80 16.05 -24.16
N LEU A 487 -8.81 16.50 -23.43
CA LEU A 487 -8.93 16.38 -21.98
C LEU A 487 -8.97 14.91 -21.57
N GLU A 488 -9.79 14.11 -22.25
CA GLU A 488 -9.85 12.65 -22.09
C GLU A 488 -8.47 12.01 -22.36
N MET A 489 -7.77 12.42 -23.43
CA MET A 489 -6.40 11.95 -23.72
C MET A 489 -5.38 12.34 -22.63
N ALA A 490 -5.66 13.40 -21.87
CA ALA A 490 -4.87 13.89 -20.74
C ALA A 490 -5.35 13.32 -19.39
N GLY A 491 -6.35 12.44 -19.38
CA GLY A 491 -6.93 11.86 -18.16
C GLY A 491 -7.72 12.87 -17.32
N MET A 492 -8.25 13.92 -17.95
CA MET A 492 -9.07 14.95 -17.33
C MET A 492 -10.54 14.76 -17.70
N GLU A 493 -11.42 15.20 -16.81
CA GLU A 493 -12.85 15.19 -17.04
C GLU A 493 -13.23 16.14 -18.18
N PRO A 494 -14.19 15.77 -19.05
CA PRO A 494 -14.64 16.65 -20.12
C PRO A 494 -15.24 17.93 -19.55
N LEU A 495 -15.21 19.01 -20.35
CA LEU A 495 -15.89 20.24 -19.99
C LEU A 495 -17.40 20.00 -19.93
N PRO A 496 -18.10 20.52 -18.91
CA PRO A 496 -19.55 20.41 -18.81
C PRO A 496 -20.23 21.17 -19.97
N ASP A 497 -21.46 20.76 -20.31
CA ASP A 497 -22.20 21.28 -21.47
C ASP A 497 -22.47 22.80 -21.41
N ASP A 498 -22.50 23.37 -20.20
CA ASP A 498 -22.70 24.79 -19.94
C ASP A 498 -21.40 25.62 -19.94
N HIS A 499 -20.25 24.97 -20.20
CA HIS A 499 -18.96 25.66 -20.25
C HIS A 499 -18.93 26.66 -21.43
N PRO A 500 -18.38 27.89 -21.25
CA PRO A 500 -18.35 28.92 -22.30
C PRO A 500 -17.70 28.49 -23.62
N ILE A 501 -16.85 27.46 -23.56
CA ILE A 501 -16.21 26.82 -24.71
C ILE A 501 -16.83 25.44 -24.89
N GLY A 502 -17.47 25.18 -26.04
CA GLY A 502 -18.10 23.91 -26.35
C GLY A 502 -17.06 22.80 -26.58
N GLY A 503 -16.88 21.94 -25.59
CA GLY A 503 -15.78 20.96 -25.53
C GLY A 503 -15.78 19.90 -26.64
N GLU A 504 -16.97 19.51 -27.13
CA GLU A 504 -17.10 18.54 -28.24
C GLU A 504 -16.98 19.16 -29.63
N ALA A 505 -17.39 20.42 -29.78
CA ALA A 505 -17.44 21.10 -31.08
C ALA A 505 -16.16 21.90 -31.39
N THR A 506 -15.44 22.35 -30.34
CA THR A 506 -14.25 23.19 -30.48
C THR A 506 -13.02 22.32 -30.58
N LEU A 507 -12.23 22.49 -31.64
CA LEU A 507 -10.93 21.83 -31.79
C LEU A 507 -9.89 22.52 -30.89
N VAL A 508 -8.94 21.75 -30.37
CA VAL A 508 -7.81 22.29 -29.59
C VAL A 508 -7.02 23.33 -30.38
N ALA A 509 -6.89 23.16 -31.71
CA ALA A 509 -6.25 24.15 -32.59
C ALA A 509 -6.99 25.50 -32.65
N ASN A 510 -8.28 25.51 -32.35
CA ASN A 510 -9.13 26.70 -32.40
C ASN A 510 -9.24 27.39 -31.02
N VAL A 511 -8.59 26.84 -30.00
CA VAL A 511 -8.43 27.46 -28.67
C VAL A 511 -7.43 28.61 -28.82
N GLY A 512 -7.95 29.74 -29.30
CA GLY A 512 -7.18 30.92 -29.72
C GLY A 512 -7.72 31.58 -31.00
N ASP A 513 -8.53 30.86 -31.79
CA ASP A 513 -9.14 31.37 -33.05
C ASP A 513 -10.59 31.83 -32.86
N VAL A 514 -11.10 31.78 -31.61
CA VAL A 514 -12.36 32.41 -31.23
C VAL A 514 -12.15 33.93 -31.08
N GLY A 515 -11.97 34.61 -32.21
CA GLY A 515 -12.30 36.02 -32.35
C GLY A 515 -11.53 37.02 -31.49
N GLN A 516 -10.21 36.85 -31.32
CA GLN A 516 -9.35 37.95 -30.91
C GLN A 516 -8.07 37.90 -31.76
N GLU A 517 -7.87 38.91 -32.62
CA GLU A 517 -6.55 39.15 -33.20
C GLU A 517 -5.54 39.17 -32.05
N PRO A 518 -4.33 38.58 -32.21
CA PRO A 518 -3.32 38.67 -31.17
C PRO A 518 -2.93 40.14 -31.08
N ALA A 519 -3.45 40.83 -30.06
CA ALA A 519 -2.75 41.96 -29.52
C ALA A 519 -1.40 41.41 -29.04
N GLU A 520 -0.30 41.98 -29.54
CA GLU A 520 0.96 41.80 -28.82
C GLU A 520 0.69 42.15 -27.35
N PRO A 521 1.12 41.32 -26.40
CA PRO A 521 0.87 41.61 -24.98
C PRO A 521 1.40 43.01 -24.72
N SER A 522 0.56 43.85 -24.12
CA SER A 522 0.94 45.25 -23.89
C SER A 522 2.26 45.28 -23.11
N VAL A 523 3.07 46.33 -23.26
CA VAL A 523 4.33 46.46 -22.50
C VAL A 523 4.08 46.24 -21.01
N GLU A 524 2.93 46.67 -20.49
CA GLU A 524 2.46 46.44 -19.11
C GLU A 524 2.26 44.95 -18.76
N GLU A 525 1.72 44.15 -19.68
CA GLU A 525 1.57 42.70 -19.53
C GLU A 525 2.90 41.94 -19.62
N GLN A 526 3.99 42.59 -20.03
CA GLN A 526 5.33 42.01 -20.08
C GLN A 526 6.20 42.37 -18.87
N LEU A 527 5.79 43.36 -18.07
CA LEU A 527 6.45 43.73 -16.82
C LEU A 527 6.26 42.65 -15.74
N PRO A 528 7.20 42.49 -14.79
CA PRO A 528 6.98 41.59 -13.66
C PRO A 528 5.71 41.94 -12.87
N PRO A 529 4.95 40.93 -12.38
CA PRO A 529 3.66 41.17 -11.74
C PRO A 529 3.84 41.74 -10.34
N GLU A 530 2.99 42.70 -9.94
CA GLU A 530 3.08 43.38 -8.63
C GLU A 530 3.12 42.44 -7.43
N ARG A 531 2.49 41.25 -7.52
CA ARG A 531 2.50 40.24 -6.45
C ARG A 531 3.92 39.78 -6.03
N ASN A 532 4.90 39.93 -6.91
CA ASN A 532 6.31 39.56 -6.67
C ASN A 532 7.18 40.78 -6.28
N LYS A 533 6.62 41.99 -6.21
CA LYS A 533 7.33 43.21 -5.81
C LYS A 533 7.58 43.19 -4.30
N ILE A 534 8.84 43.30 -3.89
CA ILE A 534 9.24 43.34 -2.48
C ILE A 534 9.64 44.74 -1.99
N GLY A 535 9.78 45.72 -2.90
CA GLY A 535 10.10 47.10 -2.53
C GLY A 535 10.61 47.95 -3.70
N GLU A 536 11.23 49.08 -3.34
CA GLU A 536 11.80 50.08 -4.26
C GLU A 536 13.22 50.45 -3.77
N ARG A 537 14.18 50.65 -4.70
CA ARG A 537 15.55 51.15 -4.42
C ARG A 537 15.85 52.38 -5.28
N ASP A 538 16.59 53.35 -4.76
CA ASP A 538 16.99 54.52 -5.55
C ASP A 538 18.23 54.26 -6.40
N TRP A 539 18.19 54.70 -7.67
CA TRP A 539 19.30 54.50 -8.59
C TRP A 539 20.62 55.12 -8.09
N ALA A 540 20.60 56.26 -7.40
CA ALA A 540 21.84 56.88 -6.92
C ALA A 540 22.54 56.01 -5.87
N ASP A 541 21.78 55.25 -5.09
CA ASP A 541 22.31 54.30 -4.10
C ASP A 541 22.83 53.04 -4.82
N VAL A 542 22.05 52.49 -5.76
CA VAL A 542 22.44 51.31 -6.55
C VAL A 542 23.68 51.57 -7.42
N GLU A 543 23.78 52.73 -8.06
CA GLU A 543 24.93 53.12 -8.89
C GLU A 543 26.20 53.23 -8.06
N ALA A 544 26.10 53.75 -6.83
CA ALA A 544 27.23 53.84 -5.90
C ALA A 544 27.66 52.45 -5.41
N GLU A 545 26.72 51.56 -5.11
CA GLU A 545 26.99 50.17 -4.69
C GLU A 545 27.65 49.37 -5.82
N LEU A 546 27.08 49.39 -7.03
CA LEU A 546 27.61 48.66 -8.19
C LEU A 546 29.00 49.15 -8.61
N ALA A 547 29.33 50.43 -8.37
CA ALA A 547 30.67 50.97 -8.66
C ALA A 547 31.77 50.44 -7.74
N GLU A 548 31.40 49.88 -6.58
CA GLU A 548 32.33 49.28 -5.61
C GLU A 548 32.45 47.75 -5.76
N LYS A 549 31.67 47.12 -6.65
CA LYS A 549 31.66 45.67 -6.90
C LYS A 549 32.72 45.24 -7.91
N ASP A 550 33.46 44.17 -7.58
CA ASP A 550 34.55 43.65 -8.41
C ASP A 550 34.09 42.52 -9.38
N GLU A 551 32.96 41.87 -9.12
CA GLU A 551 32.46 40.69 -9.87
C GLU A 551 31.04 40.93 -10.42
N ILE A 552 30.94 41.82 -11.43
CA ILE A 552 29.72 42.06 -12.20
C ILE A 552 29.90 41.64 -13.66
N ASP A 553 28.82 41.19 -14.29
CA ASP A 553 28.78 40.86 -15.72
C ASP A 553 27.59 41.55 -16.40
N THR A 554 27.74 41.93 -17.66
CA THR A 554 26.79 42.77 -18.38
C THR A 554 26.58 42.26 -19.79
N GLU A 555 25.33 42.20 -20.25
CA GLU A 555 24.98 41.74 -21.61
C GLU A 555 23.92 42.67 -22.23
N GLN A 556 24.05 42.94 -23.53
CA GLN A 556 23.00 43.62 -24.31
C GLN A 556 22.09 42.59 -24.99
N PHE A 557 20.78 42.76 -24.84
CA PHE A 557 19.81 41.85 -25.41
C PHE A 557 19.24 42.37 -26.73
N ASN A 558 19.17 41.50 -27.72
CA ASN A 558 18.41 41.78 -28.94
C ASN A 558 16.99 41.20 -28.79
N SER A 559 16.18 41.85 -27.95
CA SER A 559 14.80 41.46 -27.65
C SER A 559 13.83 42.60 -27.99
N SER A 560 12.54 42.27 -28.18
CA SER A 560 11.51 43.28 -28.41
C SER A 560 11.17 44.10 -27.16
N ASN A 561 11.57 43.63 -25.97
CA ASN A 561 11.14 44.15 -24.68
C ASN A 561 12.26 44.34 -23.64
N LEU A 562 13.41 43.68 -23.81
CA LEU A 562 14.58 43.79 -22.94
C LEU A 562 15.71 44.48 -23.70
N ASP A 563 16.38 45.41 -23.04
CA ASP A 563 17.46 46.22 -23.61
C ASP A 563 18.83 45.70 -23.14
N GLU A 564 19.06 45.72 -21.83
CA GLU A 564 20.32 45.29 -21.21
C GLU A 564 20.09 44.59 -19.88
N GLY A 565 21.05 43.75 -19.50
CA GLY A 565 21.09 43.10 -18.20
C GLY A 565 22.46 43.22 -17.55
N LEU A 566 22.46 43.35 -16.22
CA LEU A 566 23.64 43.30 -15.38
C LEU A 566 23.41 42.28 -14.28
N TYR A 567 24.39 41.43 -14.03
CA TYR A 567 24.34 40.43 -12.98
C TYR A 567 25.48 40.65 -11.98
N ASP A 568 25.11 40.77 -10.70
CA ASP A 568 26.04 40.83 -9.57
C ASP A 568 26.20 39.43 -8.98
N TYR A 569 27.42 38.87 -9.08
CA TYR A 569 27.71 37.54 -8.56
C TYR A 569 27.85 37.50 -7.04
N GLU A 570 28.13 38.62 -6.38
CA GLU A 570 28.31 38.66 -4.93
C GLU A 570 26.97 38.55 -4.18
N ASP A 571 25.98 39.30 -4.66
CA ASP A 571 24.65 39.39 -4.03
C ASP A 571 23.57 38.58 -4.76
N GLU A 572 23.92 37.87 -5.84
CA GLU A 572 23.01 37.07 -6.67
C GLU A 572 21.81 37.91 -7.21
N GLU A 573 22.10 39.15 -7.59
CA GLU A 573 21.11 40.11 -8.08
C GLU A 573 21.20 40.30 -9.60
N LEU A 574 20.05 40.23 -10.26
CA LEU A 574 19.91 40.43 -11.71
C LEU A 574 19.15 41.72 -12.01
N TYR A 575 19.84 42.70 -12.57
CA TYR A 575 19.31 43.96 -13.04
C TYR A 575 18.88 43.83 -14.52
N LEU A 576 17.64 44.17 -14.84
CA LEU A 576 17.11 44.11 -16.21
C LEU A 576 16.41 45.40 -16.62
N SER A 577 16.85 45.97 -17.74
CA SER A 577 16.26 47.14 -18.37
C SER A 577 15.23 46.73 -19.43
N PHE A 578 14.03 47.29 -19.34
CA PHE A 578 12.91 47.02 -20.24
C PHE A 578 12.59 48.23 -21.11
N LEU A 579 12.49 47.99 -22.42
CA LEU A 579 12.11 49.00 -23.40
C LEU A 579 10.66 49.43 -23.19
N ARG A 580 10.41 50.73 -23.25
CA ARG A 580 9.07 51.33 -23.23
C ARG A 580 8.76 51.99 -24.57
N ASP A 581 7.49 51.99 -24.95
CA ASP A 581 7.02 52.61 -26.20
C ASP A 581 7.20 54.14 -26.19
N GLU A 582 7.01 54.78 -25.02
CA GLU A 582 7.28 56.21 -24.79
C GLU A 582 7.89 56.43 -23.40
N GLY A 583 9.07 57.07 -23.32
CA GLY A 583 9.76 57.42 -22.06
C GLY A 583 11.13 56.76 -21.89
N GLU A 584 11.71 56.89 -20.68
CA GLU A 584 12.94 56.17 -20.29
C GLU A 584 12.62 54.70 -20.00
N SER A 585 13.54 53.78 -20.33
CA SER A 585 13.42 52.35 -20.05
C SER A 585 13.20 52.10 -18.55
N SER A 586 12.36 51.12 -18.21
CA SER A 586 12.15 50.74 -16.81
C SER A 586 13.19 49.75 -16.33
N LEU A 587 13.66 49.90 -15.09
CA LEU A 587 14.73 49.07 -14.52
C LEU A 587 14.26 48.31 -13.27
N TYR A 588 14.46 47.00 -13.28
CA TYR A 588 14.09 46.11 -12.17
C TYR A 588 15.28 45.29 -11.72
N THR A 589 15.34 45.00 -10.42
CA THR A 589 16.34 44.11 -9.81
C THR A 589 15.67 42.87 -9.26
N TYR A 590 15.97 41.70 -9.81
CA TYR A 590 15.54 40.41 -9.28
C TYR A 590 16.57 39.92 -8.26
N VAL A 591 16.09 39.42 -7.13
CA VAL A 591 16.93 38.96 -6.02
C VAL A 591 16.95 37.43 -5.95
N ASP A 592 17.99 36.86 -5.35
CA ASP A 592 18.19 35.41 -5.17
C ASP A 592 18.19 34.64 -6.50
N ILE A 593 18.76 35.23 -7.56
CA ILE A 593 18.85 34.62 -8.89
C ILE A 593 20.12 33.78 -8.95
N PRO A 594 20.07 32.46 -9.18
CA PRO A 594 21.29 31.66 -9.30
C PRO A 594 22.12 32.04 -10.55
N PRO A 595 23.47 31.95 -10.52
CA PRO A 595 24.33 32.23 -11.68
C PRO A 595 24.00 31.40 -12.94
N THR A 596 23.35 30.24 -12.76
CA THR A 596 22.89 29.39 -13.85
C THR A 596 21.75 30.02 -14.65
N GLU A 597 20.87 30.80 -14.00
CA GLU A 597 19.78 31.53 -14.68
C GLU A 597 20.34 32.68 -15.52
N TRP A 598 21.34 33.40 -15.01
CA TRP A 598 22.07 34.41 -15.79
C TRP A 598 22.70 33.80 -17.05
N SER A 599 23.46 32.71 -16.89
CA SER A 599 24.11 32.01 -18.01
C SER A 599 23.10 31.50 -19.06
N ALA A 600 21.91 31.08 -18.60
CA ALA A 600 20.86 30.59 -19.48
C ALA A 600 20.11 31.72 -20.19
N LEU A 601 19.90 32.86 -19.52
CA LEU A 601 19.30 34.06 -20.10
C LEU A 601 20.18 34.63 -21.21
N THR A 602 21.49 34.77 -20.98
CA THR A 602 22.45 35.28 -21.99
C THR A 602 22.63 34.34 -23.17
N SER A 603 22.48 33.03 -22.96
CA SER A 603 22.55 32.02 -24.02
C SER A 603 21.22 31.76 -24.74
N ALA A 604 20.11 32.38 -24.30
CA ALA A 604 18.78 32.11 -24.84
C ALA A 604 18.63 32.65 -26.27
N SER A 605 17.88 31.94 -27.11
CA SER A 605 17.53 32.41 -28.46
C SER A 605 16.58 33.62 -28.45
N SER A 606 15.89 33.86 -27.33
CA SER A 606 15.07 35.05 -27.07
C SER A 606 15.12 35.33 -25.57
N ALA A 607 15.87 36.36 -25.18
CA ALA A 607 16.01 36.77 -23.78
C ALA A 607 14.65 37.15 -23.17
N GLY A 608 13.80 37.88 -23.91
CA GLY A 608 12.46 38.24 -23.46
C GLY A 608 11.55 37.04 -23.19
N SER A 609 11.55 36.05 -24.09
CA SER A 609 10.75 34.82 -23.90
C SER A 609 11.26 33.98 -22.73
N TYR A 610 12.58 33.92 -22.55
CA TYR A 610 13.22 33.20 -21.46
C TYR A 610 12.90 33.85 -20.11
N HIS A 611 13.05 35.17 -20.01
CA HIS A 611 12.66 35.96 -18.86
C HIS A 611 11.20 35.72 -18.48
N HIS A 612 10.29 35.82 -19.46
CA HIS A 612 8.85 35.63 -19.22
C HIS A 612 8.52 34.26 -18.62
N SER A 613 9.20 33.20 -19.10
CA SER A 613 8.86 31.83 -18.74
C SER A 613 9.53 31.35 -17.45
N ASN A 614 10.73 31.83 -17.14
CA ASN A 614 11.57 31.28 -16.07
C ASN A 614 11.82 32.25 -14.93
N ILE A 615 11.92 33.55 -15.21
CA ILE A 615 12.35 34.56 -14.23
C ILE A 615 11.15 35.34 -13.68
N ARG A 616 10.35 35.92 -14.59
CA ARG A 616 9.27 36.88 -14.31
C ARG A 616 8.31 36.46 -13.20
N LEU A 617 7.86 35.20 -13.22
CA LEU A 617 6.84 34.69 -12.30
C LEU A 617 7.43 34.01 -11.06
N SER A 618 8.71 33.67 -11.11
CA SER A 618 9.36 32.76 -10.16
C SER A 618 10.14 33.50 -9.07
N TYR A 619 10.66 34.70 -9.37
CA TYR A 619 11.55 35.42 -8.45
C TYR A 619 10.92 36.74 -7.98
N ALA A 620 11.30 37.13 -6.76
CA ALA A 620 10.96 38.41 -6.18
C ALA A 620 11.81 39.52 -6.83
N TYR A 621 11.26 40.74 -6.89
CA TYR A 621 11.96 41.87 -7.50
C TYR A 621 11.75 43.19 -6.77
N LEU A 622 12.69 44.10 -6.97
CA LEU A 622 12.69 45.49 -6.53
C LEU A 622 12.60 46.41 -7.75
N GLU A 623 11.88 47.51 -7.63
CA GLU A 623 11.85 48.55 -8.67
C GLU A 623 12.91 49.62 -8.40
N ILE A 624 13.62 50.04 -9.45
CA ILE A 624 14.61 51.11 -9.32
C ILE A 624 13.93 52.45 -9.57
N THR A 625 13.79 53.26 -8.52
CA THR A 625 13.17 54.58 -8.59
C THR A 625 13.97 55.50 -9.50
N ASN A 626 13.27 56.43 -10.18
CA ASN A 626 13.74 57.31 -11.27
C ASN A 626 13.65 56.74 -12.69
N PHE A 627 13.44 55.42 -12.87
CA PHE A 627 13.18 54.79 -14.18
C PHE A 627 11.70 54.46 -14.44
N HIS A 628 10.82 54.89 -13.53
CA HIS A 628 9.37 54.72 -13.62
C HIS A 628 8.70 56.07 -13.40
N SER A 629 7.95 56.57 -14.39
CA SER A 629 7.08 57.73 -14.21
C SER A 629 5.99 57.37 -13.18
N ARG A 630 5.96 58.08 -12.04
CA ARG A 630 4.91 57.91 -11.02
C ARG A 630 3.53 58.08 -11.68
N LEU A 631 2.65 57.08 -11.56
CA LEU A 631 1.24 57.23 -11.92
C LEU A 631 0.61 58.35 -11.06
N PRO A 632 -0.25 59.22 -11.60
CA PRO A 632 -1.04 60.13 -10.78
C PRO A 632 -2.00 59.31 -9.89
N GLU A 633 -2.06 59.59 -8.59
CA GLU A 633 -3.02 58.98 -7.68
C GLU A 633 -4.46 59.20 -8.20
N GLY A 634 -5.13 58.11 -8.59
CA GLY A 634 -6.53 58.11 -9.00
C GLY A 634 -7.48 58.16 -7.80
N GLU A 635 -8.67 58.74 -7.99
CA GLU A 635 -9.67 59.01 -6.95
C GLU A 635 -10.13 57.73 -6.21
N MET A 636 -10.15 57.80 -4.88
CA MET A 636 -10.76 56.79 -3.99
C MET A 636 -12.29 56.75 -4.20
N PRO A 637 -12.91 55.57 -4.37
CA PRO A 637 -14.37 55.45 -4.29
C PRO A 637 -14.85 55.57 -2.83
N ASP A 638 -15.89 56.39 -2.64
CA ASP A 638 -16.37 56.92 -1.36
C ASP A 638 -17.23 55.98 -0.47
N ASP A 639 -17.35 54.66 -0.73
CA ASP A 639 -18.11 53.77 0.17
C ASP A 639 -17.64 52.30 0.13
N PRO A 640 -17.46 51.64 1.30
CA PRO A 640 -17.26 50.19 1.37
C PRO A 640 -18.61 49.44 1.27
N PRO A 641 -18.67 48.27 0.61
CA PRO A 641 -19.87 47.43 0.64
C PRO A 641 -20.09 46.84 2.04
N ASP A 642 -21.25 47.15 2.62
CA ASP A 642 -21.84 46.55 3.81
C ASP A 642 -22.11 45.05 3.56
N ASP A 643 -21.19 44.17 3.96
CA ASP A 643 -21.49 42.85 4.55
C ASP A 643 -20.21 42.01 4.71
N VAL A 644 -19.45 42.27 5.78
CA VAL A 644 -18.67 41.23 6.47
C VAL A 644 -18.78 41.48 7.98
N PRO A 645 -19.37 40.57 8.77
CA PRO A 645 -19.44 40.71 10.22
C PRO A 645 -18.05 40.53 10.86
N MET A 646 -17.77 41.34 11.90
CA MET A 646 -16.49 41.36 12.66
C MET A 646 -16.04 40.02 13.20
#